data_AF-A0A938IPG3-F1
#
_entry.id   AF-A0A938IPG3-F1
#
_cell.length_a   1.000
_cell.length_b   1.000
_cell.length_c   1.000
_cell.angle_alpha   90.00
_cell.angle_beta   90.00
_cell.angle_gamma   90.00
#
_symmetry.space_group_name_H-M   'P 1'
#
loop_
_entity.id
_entity.type
_entity.pdbx_description
1 polymer ?
#
loop_
_entity_poly.entity_id
_entity_poly.type
_entity_poly.pdbx_seq_one_letter_code
_entity_poly.pdbx_strand_id
1 'polypeptide(L)'
;MEMRPPGRPTRGAATVRERSLRSLDMPFRRLLAAAIALAALAAPARAERTISAEVYLDRLRGMWLGQVLGNYAGRPTEGAYTGRGGTTTPIDWASFISTDPWSGDDDTVLEYMNIPLVRDHGVPTGAQLRAAWETHVPLGYFYIANHQARRLMSHGFTPADTGSQRNNLAWWAIDSQITTEALGAAAPGMRQRAADLAGSFGGVTNEGHPLHAAQFYAAMYAAAPLETNVEQVVAKGLAVVPATSRSYDAVSSVLAWYDADKADGALDWHATHEKIYDRYVGPLAYGRYYSWVESTVNLALTAMALLYGQGDFKQTVEIAVQGGFDSDCNPATAGGLVGLMKGYSGLPADLTAAASDRYYVGSLQNITKNTTISQAAADWRAAAEQEIVRMGGWIENPGPAAVYHLPGDTVAPPPELPDPAGPAGLVRDVRAAGGTVTVSASVEKHNAWDDRTNLDAIIDGITDVRYNGRRPYSTYDGTNAQPAGGDWFQLNFDRDVLLASLVFHEGNVSGNENTDPRIAGLHGGYFTDLAVEVGRDGVFAPATGLALSEPLDPYTYFQHIELSFDAAVGDAVRIRGRAGGRDQFTTVTELEARGAIPAPSAWAPAGGHAWENPANWSPAGVPGPEGIAVFASAPQPVALAQPETALGLDLRSGGWTVEGAGHTLTLGAAGIAAAGAGTSVVAARVRLAANSICTIGEGAVVQLDGGLDGGGCILTKSGPGTLAAADATDLAGLNILGGTMVFGGAADAIAGPVALLGDSTLTTGGTLSIGGPLTVQGAANQVPAGTIVLGAGAVIDASAVLILNGALAGSGTLVVRGTLMGKGTIGLPLSIEAGGEICPGAPSTILAMSQILNAEAARTYSFEIGGPTPDYASPADSVNDLVRLTSEALPFADAAGGEAARLTADTVIDVYFIYIDPPQGEYKAAFFAAGDFADAVADATMRYWRLDGRGGRLHNGNFFSPLDASLVAWSVVPETADFGAGPQGGYITQFTVVPEPCTPALLLFGAAAMLRRRRCKAIPG
;
A
#
# COMPACT_ATOMS: atom_id res chain seq x y z
N MET A 1 -70.60 24.90 19.35
CA MET A 1 -71.59 23.82 19.15
C MET A 1 -70.77 22.59 18.77
N GLU A 2 -70.46 21.72 19.73
CA GLU A 2 -71.21 20.47 20.05
C GLU A 2 -71.01 19.39 18.96
N MET A 3 -70.82 18.09 19.17
CA MET A 3 -70.70 17.19 20.33
C MET A 3 -70.20 15.82 19.78
N ARG A 4 -69.68 14.91 20.64
CA ARG A 4 -69.27 13.51 20.37
C ARG A 4 -70.47 12.55 19.99
N PRO A 5 -70.34 11.19 19.96
CA PRO A 5 -69.67 10.16 19.09
C PRO A 5 -70.70 9.03 18.68
N PRO A 6 -70.43 7.68 18.55
CA PRO A 6 -69.29 6.81 18.12
C PRO A 6 -69.64 5.73 17.03
N GLY A 7 -68.65 4.96 16.49
CA GLY A 7 -68.89 3.63 15.88
C GLY A 7 -67.85 3.10 14.85
N ARG A 8 -67.34 1.87 15.06
CA ARG A 8 -66.54 1.00 14.14
C ARG A 8 -67.46 -0.05 13.47
N PRO A 9 -67.02 -0.98 12.58
CA PRO A 9 -65.98 -0.98 11.52
C PRO A 9 -66.48 -1.62 10.18
N THR A 10 -65.70 -1.61 9.08
CA THR A 10 -65.38 -2.77 8.18
C THR A 10 -64.78 -2.36 6.81
N ARG A 11 -64.05 -3.31 6.22
CA ARG A 11 -63.26 -3.32 4.97
C ARG A 11 -64.05 -2.99 3.68
N GLY A 12 -63.33 -2.49 2.67
CA GLY A 12 -63.72 -2.57 1.26
C GLY A 12 -62.64 -2.02 0.34
N ALA A 13 -61.87 -2.93 -0.28
CA ALA A 13 -60.89 -2.65 -1.33
C ALA A 13 -61.49 -2.99 -2.70
N ALA A 14 -61.16 -2.20 -3.72
CA ALA A 14 -61.16 -2.53 -5.15
C ALA A 14 -60.42 -1.40 -5.89
N THR A 15 -59.58 -1.55 -6.93
CA THR A 15 -58.83 -2.63 -7.61
C THR A 15 -58.07 -1.92 -8.74
N VAL A 16 -56.75 -2.09 -8.92
CA VAL A 16 -56.06 -1.99 -10.24
C VAL A 16 -54.90 -3.02 -10.27
N ARG A 17 -54.61 -3.54 -11.46
CA ARG A 17 -54.15 -4.89 -11.84
C ARG A 17 -52.65 -5.19 -11.70
N GLU A 18 -52.33 -6.41 -11.24
CA GLU A 18 -51.07 -7.13 -11.48
C GLU A 18 -51.05 -7.81 -12.86
N ARG A 19 -49.92 -7.75 -13.58
CA ARG A 19 -49.58 -8.67 -14.68
C ARG A 19 -48.44 -9.58 -14.20
N SER A 20 -48.79 -10.85 -14.00
CA SER A 20 -47.97 -11.91 -13.43
C SER A 20 -47.00 -12.53 -14.44
N LEU A 21 -45.75 -12.81 -13.99
CA LEU A 21 -44.81 -13.78 -14.57
C LEU A 21 -45.37 -15.23 -14.46
N ARG A 22 -46.47 -15.51 -15.14
CA ARG A 22 -47.08 -16.84 -15.30
C ARG A 22 -47.00 -17.38 -16.73
N SER A 23 -46.23 -16.75 -17.63
CA SER A 23 -46.15 -17.14 -19.04
C SER A 23 -44.84 -17.82 -19.47
N LEU A 24 -44.13 -18.48 -18.56
CA LEU A 24 -42.99 -19.34 -18.93
C LEU A 24 -43.32 -20.79 -18.57
N ASP A 25 -43.27 -21.63 -19.60
CA ASP A 25 -43.73 -23.02 -19.62
C ASP A 25 -43.17 -23.85 -18.46
N MET A 26 -44.03 -24.67 -17.83
CA MET A 26 -43.70 -25.47 -16.65
C MET A 26 -42.44 -26.35 -16.76
N PRO A 27 -42.06 -26.94 -17.93
CA PRO A 27 -40.81 -27.68 -18.05
C PRO A 27 -39.55 -26.81 -17.88
N PHE A 28 -39.59 -25.53 -18.26
CA PHE A 28 -38.43 -24.64 -18.21
C PHE A 28 -38.09 -24.23 -16.77
N ARG A 29 -39.09 -24.05 -15.91
CA ARG A 29 -38.88 -23.76 -14.48
C ARG A 29 -38.27 -24.94 -13.72
N ARG A 30 -38.64 -26.17 -14.10
CA ARG A 30 -38.07 -27.39 -13.52
C ARG A 30 -36.65 -27.64 -14.04
N LEU A 31 -36.38 -27.35 -15.32
CA LEU A 31 -35.03 -27.41 -15.90
C LEU A 31 -34.11 -26.35 -15.31
N LEU A 32 -34.59 -25.12 -15.08
CA LEU A 32 -33.81 -24.05 -14.47
C LEU A 32 -33.54 -24.33 -12.98
N ALA A 33 -34.55 -24.80 -12.23
CA ALA A 33 -34.35 -25.21 -10.84
C ALA A 33 -33.44 -26.44 -10.72
N ALA A 34 -33.53 -27.40 -11.65
CA ALA A 34 -32.63 -28.55 -11.71
C ALA A 34 -31.21 -28.16 -12.16
N ALA A 35 -31.05 -27.19 -13.06
CA ALA A 35 -29.75 -26.67 -13.49
C ALA A 35 -29.07 -25.85 -12.39
N ILE A 36 -29.84 -25.07 -11.61
CA ILE A 36 -29.34 -24.36 -10.42
C ILE A 36 -28.98 -25.36 -9.32
N ALA A 37 -29.79 -26.41 -9.12
CA ALA A 37 -29.47 -27.47 -8.16
C ALA A 37 -28.26 -28.32 -8.60
N LEU A 38 -28.11 -28.63 -9.89
CA LEU A 38 -26.93 -29.32 -10.42
C LEU A 38 -25.68 -28.45 -10.41
N ALA A 39 -25.80 -27.14 -10.66
CA ALA A 39 -24.69 -26.19 -10.53
C ALA A 39 -24.27 -25.99 -9.07
N ALA A 40 -25.22 -26.03 -8.12
CA ALA A 40 -24.94 -26.04 -6.68
C ALA A 40 -24.30 -27.36 -6.20
N LEU A 41 -24.56 -28.48 -6.90
CA LEU A 41 -23.92 -29.78 -6.67
C LEU A 41 -22.58 -29.94 -7.43
N ALA A 42 -22.24 -29.02 -8.33
CA ALA A 42 -21.04 -29.05 -9.17
C ALA A 42 -19.99 -27.99 -8.78
N ALA A 43 -20.23 -27.18 -7.74
CA ALA A 43 -19.14 -26.52 -7.06
C ALA A 43 -18.22 -27.63 -6.51
N PRO A 44 -16.89 -27.61 -6.78
CA PRO A 44 -16.01 -28.56 -6.15
C PRO A 44 -16.24 -28.45 -4.65
N ALA A 45 -16.67 -29.55 -4.03
CA ALA A 45 -16.79 -29.64 -2.59
C ALA A 45 -15.41 -29.24 -2.03
N ARG A 46 -15.33 -28.03 -1.49
CA ARG A 46 -14.14 -27.57 -0.80
C ARG A 46 -13.92 -28.58 0.30
N ALA A 47 -12.84 -29.35 0.22
CA ALA A 47 -12.51 -30.33 1.23
C ALA A 47 -12.55 -29.61 2.59
N GLU A 48 -13.46 -30.03 3.46
CA GLU A 48 -13.67 -29.39 4.75
C GLU A 48 -12.38 -29.57 5.57
N ARG A 49 -11.74 -28.46 5.93
CA ARG A 49 -10.48 -28.48 6.69
C ARG A 49 -10.84 -28.55 8.16
N THR A 50 -10.85 -29.76 8.70
CA THR A 50 -11.24 -29.99 10.10
C THR A 50 -10.12 -30.57 10.94
N ILE A 51 -10.08 -30.22 12.22
CA ILE A 51 -9.24 -30.88 13.23
C ILE A 51 -10.04 -31.03 14.53
N SER A 52 -9.96 -32.20 15.18
CA SER A 52 -10.62 -32.39 16.47
C SER A 52 -9.85 -31.70 17.59
N ALA A 53 -10.58 -31.22 18.59
CA ALA A 53 -10.01 -30.55 19.76
C ALA A 53 -9.09 -31.46 20.58
N GLU A 54 -9.36 -32.76 20.61
CA GLU A 54 -8.50 -33.76 21.25
C GLU A 54 -7.16 -33.89 20.54
N VAL A 55 -7.18 -34.08 19.22
CA VAL A 55 -5.95 -34.17 18.40
C VAL A 55 -5.18 -32.87 18.48
N TYR A 56 -5.87 -31.73 18.42
CA TYR A 56 -5.20 -30.44 18.48
C TYR A 56 -4.61 -30.14 19.85
N LEU A 57 -5.28 -30.52 20.94
CA LEU A 57 -4.72 -30.38 22.28
C LEU A 57 -3.49 -31.28 22.50
N ASP A 58 -3.48 -32.51 21.98
CA ASP A 58 -2.29 -33.37 22.00
C ASP A 58 -1.12 -32.73 21.23
N ARG A 59 -1.41 -32.13 20.08
CA ARG A 59 -0.46 -31.34 19.27
C ARG A 59 0.09 -30.14 20.02
N LEU A 60 -0.76 -29.33 20.64
CA LEU A 60 -0.35 -28.17 21.44
C LEU A 60 0.48 -28.57 22.66
N ARG A 61 0.17 -29.70 23.29
CA ARG A 61 0.97 -30.25 24.39
C ARG A 61 2.33 -30.74 23.91
N GLY A 62 2.38 -31.38 22.74
CA GLY A 62 3.61 -31.79 22.08
C GLY A 62 4.48 -30.60 21.70
N MET A 63 3.86 -29.53 21.20
CA MET A 63 4.53 -28.27 20.88
C MET A 63 5.21 -27.67 22.10
N TRP A 64 4.45 -27.44 23.17
CA TRP A 64 4.98 -26.75 24.35
C TRP A 64 6.06 -27.58 25.06
N LEU A 65 5.89 -28.90 25.17
CA LEU A 65 6.95 -29.77 25.69
C LEU A 65 8.16 -29.81 24.76
N GLY A 66 7.94 -29.94 23.45
CA GLY A 66 9.01 -29.99 22.46
C GLY A 66 9.88 -28.74 22.47
N GLN A 67 9.27 -27.57 22.62
CA GLN A 67 9.95 -26.30 22.73
C GLN A 67 10.77 -26.20 24.03
N VAL A 68 10.20 -26.60 25.18
CA VAL A 68 10.92 -26.65 26.47
C VAL A 68 12.10 -27.61 26.42
N LEU A 69 11.93 -28.79 25.82
CA LEU A 69 13.01 -29.77 25.66
C LEU A 69 14.13 -29.26 24.76
N GLY A 70 13.77 -28.62 23.63
CA GLY A 70 14.72 -27.99 22.73
C GLY A 70 15.52 -26.88 23.41
N ASN A 71 14.82 -25.97 24.09
CA ASN A 71 15.42 -24.88 24.85
C ASN A 71 16.45 -25.40 25.88
N TYR A 72 16.08 -26.39 26.70
CA TYR A 72 17.01 -26.98 27.67
C TYR A 72 18.17 -27.74 27.04
N ALA A 73 17.97 -28.39 25.89
CA ALA A 73 19.03 -29.09 25.18
C ALA A 73 20.10 -28.11 24.65
N GLY A 74 19.68 -26.92 24.25
CA GLY A 74 20.52 -25.91 23.63
C GLY A 74 21.20 -24.91 24.56
N ARG A 75 20.65 -24.67 25.76
CA ARG A 75 21.24 -23.76 26.77
C ARG A 75 22.73 -24.00 27.07
N PRO A 76 23.23 -25.25 27.20
CA PRO A 76 24.66 -25.45 27.45
C PRO A 76 25.58 -24.99 26.31
N THR A 77 25.02 -24.79 25.12
CA THR A 77 25.74 -24.45 23.89
C THR A 77 25.36 -23.08 23.32
N GLU A 78 24.57 -22.29 24.05
CA GLU A 78 24.22 -20.91 23.71
C GLU A 78 25.49 -20.05 23.53
N GLY A 79 25.59 -19.36 22.39
CA GLY A 79 26.76 -18.59 22.00
C GLY A 79 28.01 -19.41 21.68
N ALA A 80 27.92 -20.75 21.65
CA ALA A 80 29.03 -21.65 21.31
C ALA A 80 28.97 -22.12 19.86
N TYR A 81 30.07 -22.73 19.40
CA TYR A 81 30.19 -23.35 18.07
C TYR A 81 29.81 -22.44 16.90
N THR A 82 30.06 -21.13 17.03
CA THR A 82 29.80 -20.09 16.02
C THR A 82 30.73 -20.12 14.82
N GLY A 83 31.56 -21.17 14.70
CA GLY A 83 32.50 -21.37 13.60
C GLY A 83 31.94 -22.25 12.49
N ARG A 84 32.67 -22.34 11.38
CA ARG A 84 32.35 -23.17 10.22
C ARG A 84 32.21 -24.65 10.62
N GLY A 85 31.06 -25.27 10.32
CA GLY A 85 30.80 -26.71 10.52
C GLY A 85 30.13 -27.10 11.85
N GLY A 86 29.95 -26.16 12.77
CA GLY A 86 29.26 -26.40 14.05
C GLY A 86 30.04 -27.35 14.97
N THR A 87 29.31 -28.27 15.63
CA THR A 87 29.89 -29.32 16.48
C THR A 87 29.31 -30.69 16.17
N THR A 88 29.91 -31.74 16.71
CA THR A 88 29.38 -33.11 16.71
C THR A 88 29.12 -33.62 18.13
N THR A 89 29.09 -32.72 19.12
CA THR A 89 28.85 -33.09 20.52
C THR A 89 27.41 -33.55 20.68
N PRO A 90 27.16 -34.80 21.12
CA PRO A 90 25.81 -35.30 21.31
C PRO A 90 25.11 -34.63 22.49
N ILE A 91 23.79 -34.46 22.43
CA ILE A 91 22.98 -33.97 23.56
C ILE A 91 23.01 -34.99 24.71
N ASP A 92 23.37 -34.54 25.92
CA ASP A 92 23.19 -35.31 27.15
C ASP A 92 21.78 -35.10 27.73
N TRP A 93 20.79 -35.76 27.11
CA TRP A 93 19.39 -35.70 27.53
C TRP A 93 19.21 -36.03 29.02
N ALA A 94 20.01 -36.96 29.56
CA ALA A 94 19.88 -37.41 30.94
C ALA A 94 20.23 -36.32 31.96
N SER A 95 21.03 -35.32 31.58
CA SER A 95 21.46 -34.24 32.46
C SER A 95 20.33 -33.28 32.87
N PHE A 96 19.29 -33.15 32.05
CA PHE A 96 18.21 -32.17 32.26
C PHE A 96 16.78 -32.73 32.14
N ILE A 97 16.57 -33.93 31.58
CA ILE A 97 15.23 -34.44 31.29
C ILE A 97 14.30 -34.54 32.52
N SER A 98 14.89 -34.70 33.71
CA SER A 98 14.16 -34.79 34.98
C SER A 98 14.01 -33.45 35.73
N THR A 99 14.25 -32.32 35.07
CA THR A 99 14.10 -31.00 35.69
C THR A 99 12.64 -30.75 36.11
N ASP A 100 12.44 -30.30 37.35
CA ASP A 100 11.13 -29.99 37.91
C ASP A 100 11.18 -28.81 38.90
N PRO A 101 10.48 -27.69 38.66
CA PRO A 101 9.80 -27.35 37.41
C PRO A 101 10.79 -26.98 36.30
N TRP A 102 10.34 -27.07 35.06
CA TRP A 102 11.01 -26.41 33.94
C TRP A 102 10.97 -24.90 34.14
N SER A 103 12.09 -24.20 33.97
CA SER A 103 12.18 -22.74 33.98
C SER A 103 12.32 -22.20 32.56
N GLY A 104 11.45 -21.26 32.19
CA GLY A 104 11.57 -20.54 30.92
C GLY A 104 12.51 -19.34 30.98
N ASP A 105 13.03 -18.99 29.82
CA ASP A 105 13.73 -17.76 29.41
C ASP A 105 12.84 -16.96 28.44
N ASP A 106 13.39 -15.96 27.75
CA ASP A 106 12.67 -15.09 26.82
C ASP A 106 11.82 -15.87 25.81
N ASP A 107 12.39 -16.93 25.23
CA ASP A 107 11.81 -17.79 24.18
C ASP A 107 10.40 -18.25 24.55
N THR A 108 10.25 -18.68 25.80
CA THR A 108 9.05 -19.40 26.25
C THR A 108 8.19 -18.55 27.19
N VAL A 109 8.77 -17.57 27.89
CA VAL A 109 7.98 -16.70 28.79
C VAL A 109 7.28 -15.56 28.07
N LEU A 110 7.89 -14.97 27.03
CA LEU A 110 7.23 -13.91 26.25
C LEU A 110 6.07 -14.47 25.43
N GLU A 111 6.23 -15.68 24.88
CA GLU A 111 5.13 -16.38 24.23
C GLU A 111 3.98 -16.69 25.19
N TYR A 112 4.28 -17.12 26.42
CA TYR A 112 3.24 -17.34 27.43
C TYR A 112 2.48 -16.06 27.79
N MET A 113 3.17 -14.92 27.84
CA MET A 113 2.54 -13.60 28.02
C MET A 113 1.65 -13.21 26.84
N ASN A 114 1.99 -13.64 25.62
CA ASN A 114 1.25 -13.30 24.41
C ASN A 114 -0.10 -14.04 24.31
N ILE A 115 -0.26 -15.21 24.95
CA ILE A 115 -1.49 -16.01 24.90
C ILE A 115 -2.76 -15.20 25.24
N PRO A 116 -2.88 -14.52 26.40
CA PRO A 116 -4.06 -13.73 26.70
C PRO A 116 -4.28 -12.56 25.74
N LEU A 117 -3.20 -11.95 25.21
CA LEU A 117 -3.32 -10.84 24.25
C LEU A 117 -3.94 -11.32 22.93
N VAL A 118 -3.49 -12.45 22.41
CA VAL A 118 -4.10 -13.06 21.21
C VAL A 118 -5.53 -13.49 21.50
N ARG A 119 -5.76 -14.17 22.63
CA ARG A 119 -7.11 -14.63 23.00
C ARG A 119 -8.09 -13.45 23.10
N ASP A 120 -7.68 -12.32 23.65
CA ASP A 120 -8.60 -11.21 23.96
C ASP A 120 -8.71 -10.18 22.81
N HIS A 121 -7.64 -9.98 22.03
CA HIS A 121 -7.57 -8.95 20.98
C HIS A 121 -7.35 -9.47 19.56
N GLY A 122 -6.92 -10.73 19.40
CA GLY A 122 -6.44 -11.25 18.13
C GLY A 122 -5.13 -10.57 17.74
N VAL A 123 -5.18 -9.65 16.78
CA VAL A 123 -4.01 -8.81 16.43
C VAL A 123 -4.09 -7.54 17.28
N PRO A 124 -3.26 -7.41 18.34
CA PRO A 124 -3.29 -6.24 19.21
C PRO A 124 -2.72 -5.01 18.49
N THR A 125 -3.11 -3.84 18.98
CA THR A 125 -2.50 -2.56 18.60
C THR A 125 -1.16 -2.36 19.32
N GLY A 126 -0.29 -1.50 18.78
CA GLY A 126 0.95 -1.13 19.44
C GLY A 126 0.76 -0.61 20.87
N ALA A 127 -0.33 0.13 21.13
CA ALA A 127 -0.66 0.63 22.46
C ALA A 127 -0.99 -0.51 23.44
N GLN A 128 -1.71 -1.54 22.99
CA GLN A 128 -2.01 -2.73 23.79
C GLN A 128 -0.73 -3.54 24.09
N LEU A 129 0.14 -3.71 23.09
CA LEU A 129 1.43 -4.38 23.25
C LEU A 129 2.32 -3.65 24.25
N ARG A 130 2.46 -2.33 24.10
CA ARG A 130 3.22 -1.50 25.03
C ARG A 130 2.67 -1.62 26.46
N ALA A 131 1.35 -1.54 26.64
CA ALA A 131 0.74 -1.64 27.96
C ALA A 131 1.04 -3.01 28.61
N ALA A 132 0.97 -4.10 27.85
CA ALA A 132 1.29 -5.43 28.33
C ALA A 132 2.78 -5.56 28.72
N TRP A 133 3.68 -5.08 27.86
CA TRP A 133 5.12 -5.08 28.13
C TRP A 133 5.49 -4.22 29.33
N GLU A 134 4.91 -3.03 29.47
CA GLU A 134 5.16 -2.17 30.63
C GLU A 134 4.68 -2.83 31.94
N THR A 135 3.58 -3.58 31.87
CA THR A 135 3.00 -4.29 33.01
C THR A 135 3.79 -5.55 33.40
N HIS A 136 4.25 -6.32 32.41
CA HIS A 136 4.75 -7.67 32.62
C HIS A 136 6.26 -7.86 32.38
N VAL A 137 6.90 -6.99 31.60
CA VAL A 137 8.33 -7.09 31.30
C VAL A 137 9.10 -6.09 32.17
N PRO A 138 10.00 -6.55 33.05
CA PRO A 138 10.85 -5.65 33.82
C PRO A 138 11.90 -4.96 32.94
N LEU A 139 12.26 -3.71 33.28
CA LEU A 139 13.39 -3.03 32.65
C LEU A 139 14.70 -3.75 32.98
N GLY A 140 15.55 -4.00 31.96
CA GLY A 140 16.88 -4.57 32.17
C GLY A 140 16.95 -6.09 32.31
N TYR A 141 15.84 -6.81 32.10
CA TYR A 141 15.81 -8.26 32.34
C TYR A 141 16.18 -9.10 31.12
N PHE A 142 15.51 -8.87 30.00
CA PHE A 142 15.85 -9.51 28.72
C PHE A 142 16.98 -8.76 28.03
N TYR A 143 17.62 -9.41 27.06
CA TYR A 143 18.81 -8.91 26.38
C TYR A 143 18.48 -8.29 25.00
N ILE A 144 19.51 -7.77 24.33
CA ILE A 144 19.50 -7.41 22.91
C ILE A 144 18.28 -6.56 22.48
N ALA A 145 17.39 -7.04 21.60
CA ALA A 145 16.32 -6.22 21.02
C ALA A 145 15.14 -6.08 21.99
N ASN A 146 14.85 -7.13 22.77
CA ASN A 146 13.89 -7.11 23.88
C ASN A 146 14.24 -6.01 24.89
N HIS A 147 15.51 -5.93 25.29
CA HIS A 147 16.01 -4.91 26.21
C HIS A 147 15.76 -3.49 25.67
N GLN A 148 16.15 -3.28 24.42
CA GLN A 148 16.09 -1.97 23.77
C GLN A 148 14.64 -1.53 23.54
N ALA A 149 13.76 -2.43 23.08
CA ALA A 149 12.34 -2.18 22.94
C ALA A 149 11.72 -1.75 24.27
N ARG A 150 12.00 -2.49 25.36
CA ARG A 150 11.47 -2.16 26.69
C ARG A 150 11.96 -0.81 27.21
N ARG A 151 13.20 -0.44 26.91
CA ARG A 151 13.77 0.89 27.22
C ARG A 151 13.13 1.99 26.38
N LEU A 152 12.88 1.76 25.10
CA LEU A 152 12.20 2.74 24.23
C LEU A 152 10.77 3.00 24.71
N MET A 153 10.05 1.97 25.15
CA MET A 153 8.72 2.13 25.75
C MET A 153 8.74 3.04 26.98
N SER A 154 9.78 2.93 27.84
CA SER A 154 9.92 3.83 29.00
C SER A 154 10.18 5.29 28.63
N HIS A 155 10.52 5.58 27.37
CA HIS A 155 10.71 6.92 26.81
C HIS A 155 9.52 7.37 25.94
N GLY A 156 8.41 6.62 25.93
CA GLY A 156 7.18 7.02 25.25
C GLY A 156 6.97 6.42 23.86
N PHE A 157 7.92 5.66 23.33
CA PHE A 157 7.78 4.97 22.05
C PHE A 157 6.79 3.81 22.16
N THR A 158 6.09 3.51 21.05
CA THR A 158 5.09 2.46 20.99
C THR A 158 5.38 1.59 19.76
N PRO A 159 5.21 0.25 19.81
CA PRO A 159 5.33 -0.59 18.62
C PRO A 159 4.48 -0.05 17.45
N ALA A 160 4.96 -0.08 16.20
CA ALA A 160 6.21 -0.71 15.75
C ALA A 160 7.49 0.15 15.91
N ASP A 161 7.39 1.40 16.40
CA ASP A 161 8.57 2.29 16.51
C ASP A 161 9.66 1.72 17.43
N THR A 162 9.28 0.88 18.39
CA THR A 162 10.21 0.23 19.33
C THR A 162 11.01 -0.91 18.68
N GLY A 163 10.50 -1.50 17.61
CA GLY A 163 11.20 -2.53 16.84
C GLY A 163 11.99 -1.96 15.66
N SER A 164 11.83 -0.67 15.37
CA SER A 164 12.44 -0.06 14.19
C SER A 164 13.96 0.05 14.29
N GLN A 165 14.69 -0.20 13.19
CA GLN A 165 16.12 0.03 13.03
C GLN A 165 16.54 1.45 13.38
N ARG A 166 15.65 2.43 13.15
CA ARG A 166 15.91 3.83 13.51
C ARG A 166 16.08 4.02 15.01
N ASN A 167 15.33 3.28 15.83
CA ASN A 167 15.26 3.51 17.27
C ASN A 167 15.90 2.38 18.08
N ASN A 168 15.81 1.14 17.59
CA ASN A 168 16.33 -0.07 18.21
C ASN A 168 17.64 -0.49 17.55
N LEU A 169 18.75 -0.22 18.22
CA LEU A 169 20.10 -0.56 17.75
C LEU A 169 20.36 -2.07 17.56
N ALA A 170 19.46 -2.91 18.06
CA ALA A 170 19.55 -4.37 17.97
C ALA A 170 18.41 -4.99 17.15
N TRP A 171 17.72 -4.20 16.32
CA TRP A 171 16.60 -4.62 15.47
C TRP A 171 16.89 -5.83 14.56
N TRP A 172 18.15 -6.15 14.29
CA TRP A 172 18.62 -7.24 13.42
C TRP A 172 18.71 -8.61 14.14
N ALA A 173 18.57 -8.60 15.46
CA ALA A 173 18.70 -9.79 16.28
C ALA A 173 17.47 -10.70 16.19
N ILE A 174 17.61 -11.89 16.75
CA ILE A 174 16.65 -12.98 16.65
C ILE A 174 15.34 -12.79 17.46
N ASP A 175 15.24 -11.78 18.31
CA ASP A 175 14.24 -11.71 19.39
C ASP A 175 12.78 -11.93 18.94
N SER A 176 12.33 -11.36 17.82
CA SER A 176 10.96 -11.58 17.33
C SER A 176 10.70 -13.01 16.87
N GLN A 177 11.68 -13.70 16.29
CA GLN A 177 11.47 -15.03 15.72
C GLN A 177 11.48 -16.15 16.77
N ILE A 178 11.89 -15.85 18.01
CA ILE A 178 11.91 -16.79 19.15
C ILE A 178 10.78 -16.51 20.17
N THR A 179 10.06 -15.40 19.99
CA THR A 179 9.00 -14.95 20.91
C THR A 179 7.61 -14.93 20.27
N THR A 180 7.49 -15.43 19.03
CA THR A 180 6.25 -15.29 18.24
C THR A 180 5.89 -16.52 17.41
N GLU A 181 6.73 -17.54 17.32
CA GLU A 181 6.45 -18.75 16.53
C GLU A 181 5.17 -19.47 17.00
N ALA A 182 4.93 -19.56 18.31
CA ALA A 182 3.75 -20.19 18.89
C ALA A 182 2.45 -19.42 18.60
N LEU A 183 2.52 -18.15 18.16
CA LEU A 183 1.34 -17.43 17.65
C LEU A 183 0.72 -18.16 16.45
N GLY A 184 1.52 -18.89 15.68
CA GLY A 184 1.02 -19.78 14.63
C GLY A 184 0.08 -20.86 15.14
N ALA A 185 0.32 -21.34 16.36
CA ALA A 185 -0.54 -22.29 17.05
C ALA A 185 -1.79 -21.65 17.66
N ALA A 186 -1.96 -20.33 17.60
CA ALA A 186 -3.27 -19.70 17.78
C ALA A 186 -4.05 -19.62 16.45
N ALA A 187 -3.44 -19.92 15.31
CA ALA A 187 -4.07 -19.78 14.00
C ALA A 187 -3.98 -21.07 13.16
N PRO A 188 -4.48 -22.23 13.65
CA PRO A 188 -4.31 -23.51 12.97
C PRO A 188 -4.90 -23.48 11.57
N GLY A 189 -4.06 -23.80 10.59
CA GLY A 189 -4.40 -23.80 9.17
C GLY A 189 -4.67 -22.42 8.57
N MET A 190 -4.34 -21.33 9.27
CA MET A 190 -4.58 -19.96 8.80
C MET A 190 -3.24 -19.20 8.72
N ARG A 191 -2.43 -19.51 7.70
CA ARG A 191 -1.03 -19.06 7.63
C ARG A 191 -0.90 -17.53 7.54
N GLN A 192 -1.74 -16.87 6.75
CA GLN A 192 -1.76 -15.42 6.68
C GLN A 192 -2.08 -14.80 8.05
N ARG A 193 -3.05 -15.38 8.77
CA ARG A 193 -3.43 -14.90 10.08
C ARG A 193 -2.30 -15.03 11.10
N ALA A 194 -1.57 -16.14 11.05
CA ALA A 194 -0.36 -16.32 11.85
C ALA A 194 0.71 -15.28 11.52
N ALA A 195 0.92 -14.97 10.25
CA ALA A 195 1.83 -13.92 9.82
C ALA A 195 1.39 -12.52 10.27
N ASP A 196 0.08 -12.23 10.31
CA ASP A 196 -0.45 -10.96 10.82
C ASP A 196 -0.21 -10.83 12.34
N LEU A 197 -0.40 -11.93 13.09
CA LEU A 197 -0.10 -11.99 14.53
C LEU A 197 1.40 -11.75 14.76
N ALA A 198 2.27 -12.53 14.11
CA ALA A 198 3.72 -12.37 14.21
C ALA A 198 4.19 -10.98 13.75
N GLY A 199 3.55 -10.39 12.74
CA GLY A 199 3.84 -9.02 12.29
C GLY A 199 3.59 -7.97 13.37
N SER A 200 2.48 -8.09 14.12
CA SER A 200 2.17 -7.15 15.22
C SER A 200 3.05 -7.38 16.44
N PHE A 201 3.16 -8.62 16.92
CA PHE A 201 3.95 -8.94 18.12
C PHE A 201 5.46 -8.80 17.88
N GLY A 202 5.97 -9.27 16.73
CA GLY A 202 7.39 -9.15 16.37
C GLY A 202 7.82 -7.71 16.11
N GLY A 203 6.89 -6.85 15.66
CA GLY A 203 7.10 -5.40 15.50
C GLY A 203 7.43 -4.67 16.81
N VAL A 204 7.32 -5.34 17.97
CA VAL A 204 7.79 -4.80 19.24
C VAL A 204 9.30 -4.65 19.26
N THR A 205 10.04 -5.62 18.73
CA THR A 205 11.49 -5.75 18.87
C THR A 205 12.25 -5.62 17.56
N ASN A 206 11.62 -5.98 16.45
CA ASN A 206 12.28 -6.06 15.16
C ASN A 206 11.43 -5.42 14.05
N GLU A 207 12.09 -5.03 12.97
CA GLU A 207 11.47 -4.73 11.70
C GLU A 207 12.26 -5.46 10.61
N GLY A 208 11.64 -5.69 9.46
CA GLY A 208 12.38 -6.20 8.32
C GLY A 208 12.68 -7.70 8.31
N HIS A 209 13.89 -8.12 7.92
CA HIS A 209 14.24 -9.54 7.78
C HIS A 209 14.01 -10.39 9.05
N PRO A 210 14.29 -9.92 10.28
CA PRO A 210 13.97 -10.72 11.47
C PRO A 210 12.46 -10.83 11.70
N LEU A 211 11.70 -9.78 11.36
CA LEU A 211 10.24 -9.84 11.39
C LEU A 211 9.68 -10.81 10.35
N HIS A 212 10.29 -10.88 9.16
CA HIS A 212 9.96 -11.90 8.16
C HIS A 212 10.28 -13.32 8.64
N ALA A 213 11.37 -13.50 9.40
CA ALA A 213 11.69 -14.79 10.03
C ALA A 213 10.61 -15.20 11.05
N ALA A 214 10.16 -14.25 11.88
CA ALA A 214 9.04 -14.45 12.80
C ALA A 214 7.74 -14.87 12.07
N GLN A 215 7.39 -14.17 10.99
CA GLN A 215 6.21 -14.51 10.16
C GLN A 215 6.34 -15.88 9.49
N PHE A 216 7.54 -16.23 9.01
CA PHE A 216 7.85 -17.55 8.47
C PHE A 216 7.56 -18.66 9.49
N TYR A 217 8.10 -18.54 10.71
CA TYR A 217 7.88 -19.55 11.75
C TYR A 217 6.43 -19.64 12.18
N ALA A 218 5.76 -18.51 12.41
CA ALA A 218 4.34 -18.52 12.76
C ALA A 218 3.50 -19.18 11.66
N ALA A 219 3.81 -18.96 10.39
CA ALA A 219 3.14 -19.64 9.29
C ALA A 219 3.43 -21.15 9.24
N MET A 220 4.66 -21.58 9.56
CA MET A 220 4.98 -23.00 9.72
C MET A 220 4.17 -23.64 10.86
N TYR A 221 4.12 -22.98 12.03
CA TYR A 221 3.35 -23.43 13.19
C TYR A 221 1.85 -23.48 12.90
N ALA A 222 1.32 -22.56 12.08
CA ALA A 222 -0.05 -22.64 11.61
C ALA A 222 -0.30 -23.83 10.67
N ALA A 223 0.68 -24.21 9.85
CA ALA A 223 0.56 -25.33 8.90
C ALA A 223 0.72 -26.71 9.57
N ALA A 224 1.60 -26.82 10.57
CA ALA A 224 1.99 -28.06 11.24
C ALA A 224 0.82 -28.92 11.78
N PRO A 225 -0.27 -28.36 12.34
CA PRO A 225 -1.42 -29.14 12.81
C PRO A 225 -2.12 -29.98 11.73
N LEU A 226 -1.89 -29.66 10.44
CA LEU A 226 -2.57 -30.28 9.31
C LEU A 226 -1.60 -30.93 8.30
N GLU A 227 -0.29 -30.87 8.56
CA GLU A 227 0.74 -31.35 7.64
C GLU A 227 1.73 -32.25 8.39
N THR A 228 2.13 -33.35 7.76
CA THR A 228 3.06 -34.33 8.34
C THR A 228 4.42 -34.33 7.64
N ASN A 229 4.52 -33.71 6.46
CA ASN A 229 5.77 -33.58 5.73
C ASN A 229 6.46 -32.25 6.09
N VAL A 230 7.66 -32.33 6.68
CA VAL A 230 8.43 -31.15 7.11
C VAL A 230 8.81 -30.25 5.93
N GLU A 231 9.19 -30.82 4.78
CA GLU A 231 9.51 -30.05 3.57
C GLU A 231 8.30 -29.19 3.13
N GLN A 232 7.09 -29.78 3.22
CA GLN A 232 5.84 -29.07 2.90
C GLN A 232 5.50 -28.00 3.95
N VAL A 233 5.80 -28.22 5.23
CA VAL A 233 5.63 -27.20 6.27
C VAL A 233 6.55 -26.01 6.00
N VAL A 234 7.83 -26.26 5.74
CA VAL A 234 8.82 -25.23 5.40
C VAL A 234 8.39 -24.45 4.15
N ALA A 235 8.03 -25.14 3.07
CA ALA A 235 7.55 -24.49 1.84
C ALA A 235 6.27 -23.67 2.06
N LYS A 236 5.33 -24.16 2.87
CA LYS A 236 4.10 -23.44 3.21
C LYS A 236 4.35 -22.22 4.09
N GLY A 237 5.31 -22.27 5.01
CA GLY A 237 5.75 -21.13 5.80
C GLY A 237 6.40 -20.07 4.92
N LEU A 238 7.24 -20.48 3.98
CA LEU A 238 7.93 -19.57 3.05
C LEU A 238 6.96 -18.78 2.17
N ALA A 239 5.77 -19.32 1.88
CA ALA A 239 4.76 -18.68 1.03
C ALA A 239 4.15 -17.37 1.60
N VAL A 240 4.27 -17.11 2.91
CA VAL A 240 3.81 -15.84 3.51
C VAL A 240 4.88 -14.75 3.49
N VAL A 241 6.12 -15.11 3.13
CA VAL A 241 7.29 -14.25 3.18
C VAL A 241 7.53 -13.67 1.78
N PRO A 242 7.90 -12.39 1.65
CA PRO A 242 8.28 -11.84 0.35
C PRO A 242 9.45 -12.60 -0.28
N ALA A 243 9.31 -12.97 -1.55
CA ALA A 243 10.28 -13.78 -2.30
C ALA A 243 11.66 -13.14 -2.45
N THR A 244 11.73 -11.83 -2.31
CA THR A 244 12.97 -11.07 -2.38
C THR A 244 13.71 -11.04 -1.04
N SER A 245 13.03 -11.32 0.08
CA SER A 245 13.54 -11.01 1.42
C SER A 245 14.77 -11.83 1.78
N ARG A 246 15.61 -11.29 2.66
CA ARG A 246 16.79 -12.01 3.18
C ARG A 246 16.40 -13.33 3.85
N SER A 247 15.27 -13.36 4.54
CA SER A 247 14.71 -14.55 5.18
C SER A 247 14.27 -15.58 4.14
N TYR A 248 13.69 -15.12 3.02
CA TYR A 248 13.38 -15.99 1.89
C TYR A 248 14.64 -16.53 1.22
N ASP A 249 15.67 -15.71 0.96
CA ASP A 249 16.96 -16.16 0.41
C ASP A 249 17.60 -17.22 1.32
N ALA A 250 17.61 -17.00 2.64
CA ALA A 250 18.14 -17.96 3.61
C ALA A 250 17.42 -19.31 3.53
N VAL A 251 16.10 -19.32 3.67
CA VAL A 251 15.32 -20.56 3.68
C VAL A 251 15.34 -21.24 2.30
N SER A 252 15.21 -20.49 1.21
CA SER A 252 15.25 -21.05 -0.15
C SER A 252 16.63 -21.58 -0.54
N SER A 253 17.72 -20.97 -0.06
CA SER A 253 19.08 -21.51 -0.24
C SER A 253 19.24 -22.86 0.47
N VAL A 254 18.77 -22.96 1.72
CA VAL A 254 18.82 -24.22 2.47
C VAL A 254 17.95 -25.30 1.83
N LEU A 255 16.75 -24.96 1.36
CA LEU A 255 15.91 -25.87 0.57
C LEU A 255 16.62 -26.37 -0.69
N ALA A 256 17.24 -25.48 -1.44
CA ALA A 256 17.97 -25.84 -2.66
C ALA A 256 19.18 -26.75 -2.37
N TRP A 257 19.92 -26.49 -1.28
CA TRP A 257 21.02 -27.34 -0.86
C TRP A 257 20.54 -28.71 -0.39
N TYR A 258 19.43 -28.75 0.36
CA TYR A 258 18.79 -30.00 0.77
C TYR A 258 18.31 -30.82 -0.43
N ASP A 259 17.66 -30.18 -1.42
CA ASP A 259 17.20 -30.85 -2.64
C ASP A 259 18.37 -31.41 -3.46
N ALA A 260 19.50 -30.69 -3.51
CA ALA A 260 20.72 -31.17 -4.15
C ALA A 260 21.30 -32.40 -3.43
N ASP A 261 21.47 -32.32 -2.12
CA ASP A 261 21.94 -33.45 -1.28
C ASP A 261 21.02 -34.68 -1.41
N LYS A 262 19.70 -34.45 -1.44
CA LYS A 262 18.68 -35.50 -1.65
C LYS A 262 18.77 -36.14 -3.03
N ALA A 263 19.05 -35.35 -4.07
CA ALA A 263 19.26 -35.84 -5.42
C ALA A 263 20.56 -36.67 -5.55
N ASP A 264 21.60 -36.29 -4.82
CA ASP A 264 22.87 -37.02 -4.74
C ASP A 264 22.78 -38.29 -3.86
N GLY A 265 21.68 -38.42 -3.09
CA GLY A 265 21.41 -39.59 -2.26
C GLY A 265 22.17 -39.60 -0.92
N ALA A 266 22.78 -38.48 -0.54
CA ALA A 266 23.53 -38.33 0.70
C ALA A 266 23.19 -36.98 1.36
N LEU A 267 22.46 -37.04 2.47
CA LEU A 267 22.14 -35.86 3.26
C LEU A 267 23.33 -35.51 4.17
N ASP A 268 24.00 -34.39 3.90
CA ASP A 268 25.11 -33.89 4.71
C ASP A 268 24.79 -32.49 5.26
N TRP A 269 24.20 -32.49 6.46
CA TRP A 269 23.85 -31.24 7.13
C TRP A 269 25.11 -30.44 7.54
N HIS A 270 26.27 -31.07 7.77
CA HIS A 270 27.51 -30.33 8.06
C HIS A 270 27.97 -29.56 6.83
N ALA A 271 27.95 -30.17 5.64
CA ALA A 271 28.24 -29.45 4.40
C ALA A 271 27.26 -28.29 4.17
N THR A 272 25.99 -28.47 4.53
CA THR A 272 25.01 -27.37 4.50
C THR A 272 25.29 -26.29 5.54
N HIS A 273 25.70 -26.65 6.76
CA HIS A 273 26.14 -25.71 7.79
C HIS A 273 27.32 -24.88 7.30
N GLU A 274 28.31 -25.50 6.67
CA GLU A 274 29.43 -24.78 6.08
C GLU A 274 28.99 -23.77 5.03
N LYS A 275 28.04 -24.13 4.16
CA LYS A 275 27.45 -23.20 3.17
C LYS A 275 26.69 -22.05 3.84
N ILE A 276 25.94 -22.33 4.92
CA ILE A 276 25.26 -21.32 5.75
C ILE A 276 26.29 -20.37 6.35
N TYR A 277 27.33 -20.90 6.99
CA TYR A 277 28.41 -20.13 7.59
C TYR A 277 29.08 -19.25 6.55
N ASP A 278 29.55 -19.83 5.44
CA ASP A 278 30.27 -19.10 4.40
C ASP A 278 29.40 -17.95 3.85
N ARG A 279 28.09 -18.18 3.66
CA ARG A 279 27.13 -17.21 3.07
C ARG A 279 26.65 -16.12 4.04
N TYR A 280 26.43 -16.45 5.31
CA TYR A 280 25.71 -15.58 6.26
C TYR A 280 26.54 -15.14 7.46
N VAL A 281 27.74 -15.70 7.68
CA VAL A 281 28.63 -15.35 8.80
C VAL A 281 30.05 -14.98 8.32
N GLY A 282 30.67 -15.89 7.56
CA GLY A 282 32.06 -15.81 7.13
C GLY A 282 32.31 -14.79 6.01
N PRO A 283 33.36 -14.99 5.20
CA PRO A 283 33.80 -13.98 4.22
C PRO A 283 32.72 -13.55 3.22
N LEU A 284 31.74 -14.41 2.91
CA LEU A 284 30.65 -14.06 1.98
C LEU A 284 29.47 -13.34 2.65
N ALA A 285 29.55 -13.09 3.96
CA ALA A 285 28.59 -12.30 4.73
C ALA A 285 28.85 -10.78 4.66
N TYR A 286 30.07 -10.33 4.31
CA TYR A 286 30.53 -8.93 4.15
C TYR A 286 29.74 -7.89 4.98
N GLY A 287 29.74 -8.05 6.30
CA GLY A 287 29.12 -7.11 7.26
C GLY A 287 27.64 -7.36 7.59
N ARG A 288 26.91 -8.19 6.84
CA ARG A 288 25.49 -8.52 7.14
C ARG A 288 25.31 -9.41 8.37
N TYR A 289 26.41 -9.87 8.94
CA TYR A 289 26.44 -10.60 10.18
C TYR A 289 26.88 -9.66 11.30
N TYR A 290 26.05 -9.54 12.32
CA TYR A 290 26.29 -8.61 13.42
C TYR A 290 26.88 -9.32 14.65
N SER A 291 26.35 -10.50 14.98
CA SER A 291 26.85 -11.38 16.04
C SER A 291 26.10 -12.72 15.99
N TRP A 292 26.40 -13.62 16.93
CA TRP A 292 25.83 -14.96 16.98
C TRP A 292 24.32 -15.02 17.21
N VAL A 293 23.70 -13.91 17.63
CA VAL A 293 22.24 -13.76 17.78
C VAL A 293 21.57 -13.16 16.53
N GLU A 294 22.27 -13.08 15.40
CA GLU A 294 21.72 -12.53 14.16
C GLU A 294 20.62 -13.46 13.59
N SER A 295 19.50 -12.87 13.19
CA SER A 295 18.30 -13.63 12.81
C SER A 295 18.51 -14.55 11.60
N THR A 296 19.22 -14.10 10.56
CA THR A 296 19.36 -14.85 9.29
C THR A 296 20.10 -16.17 9.47
N VAL A 297 21.23 -16.17 10.19
CA VAL A 297 21.99 -17.41 10.39
C VAL A 297 21.18 -18.41 11.22
N ASN A 298 20.54 -17.95 12.30
CA ASN A 298 19.74 -18.80 13.17
C ASN A 298 18.48 -19.32 12.46
N LEU A 299 17.88 -18.49 11.59
CA LEU A 299 16.82 -18.91 10.67
C LEU A 299 17.27 -20.04 9.73
N ALA A 300 18.43 -19.88 9.09
CA ALA A 300 18.97 -20.88 8.19
C ALA A 300 19.32 -22.19 8.91
N LEU A 301 19.89 -22.11 10.12
CA LEU A 301 20.24 -23.27 10.93
C LEU A 301 19.00 -24.06 11.38
N THR A 302 17.94 -23.37 11.78
CA THR A 302 16.68 -24.03 12.15
C THR A 302 16.00 -24.67 10.94
N ALA A 303 15.99 -24.00 9.78
CA ALA A 303 15.48 -24.59 8.54
C ALA A 303 16.27 -25.86 8.15
N MET A 304 17.60 -25.83 8.30
CA MET A 304 18.47 -26.99 8.09
C MET A 304 18.12 -28.11 9.06
N ALA A 305 18.03 -27.82 10.37
CA ALA A 305 17.69 -28.83 11.37
C ALA A 305 16.35 -29.52 11.09
N LEU A 306 15.34 -28.76 10.66
CA LEU A 306 14.03 -29.30 10.28
C LEU A 306 14.12 -30.24 9.07
N LEU A 307 14.78 -29.81 7.99
CA LEU A 307 14.87 -30.59 6.74
C LEU A 307 15.71 -31.85 6.90
N TYR A 308 16.88 -31.73 7.53
CA TYR A 308 17.81 -32.84 7.74
C TYR A 308 17.40 -33.76 8.91
N GLY A 309 16.59 -33.26 9.84
CA GLY A 309 15.95 -34.06 10.87
C GLY A 309 14.80 -34.92 10.33
N GLN A 310 14.26 -34.61 9.14
CA GLN A 310 13.22 -35.38 8.44
C GLN A 310 11.99 -35.71 9.30
N GLY A 311 11.71 -34.85 10.29
CA GLY A 311 10.64 -35.03 11.26
C GLY A 311 10.94 -36.02 12.39
N ASP A 312 12.14 -36.58 12.52
CA ASP A 312 12.55 -37.26 13.76
C ASP A 312 12.85 -36.22 14.86
N PHE A 313 12.21 -36.35 16.02
CA PHE A 313 12.29 -35.32 17.07
C PHE A 313 13.71 -35.18 17.64
N LYS A 314 14.35 -36.30 18.00
CA LYS A 314 15.69 -36.25 18.60
C LYS A 314 16.70 -35.77 17.59
N GLN A 315 16.66 -36.30 16.36
CA GLN A 315 17.58 -35.89 15.31
C GLN A 315 17.42 -34.42 14.94
N THR A 316 16.18 -33.91 14.86
CA THR A 316 15.92 -32.49 14.58
C THR A 316 16.52 -31.60 15.68
N VAL A 317 16.25 -31.91 16.95
CA VAL A 317 16.79 -31.14 18.08
C VAL A 317 18.31 -31.27 18.16
N GLU A 318 18.86 -32.46 17.91
CA GLU A 318 20.29 -32.72 17.87
C GLU A 318 21.00 -31.87 16.82
N ILE A 319 20.50 -31.85 15.58
CA ILE A 319 21.08 -31.02 14.52
C ILE A 319 20.99 -29.53 14.85
N ALA A 320 19.86 -29.08 15.43
CA ALA A 320 19.69 -27.69 15.84
C ALA A 320 20.69 -27.27 16.93
N VAL A 321 20.91 -28.11 17.95
CA VAL A 321 21.92 -27.88 19.00
C VAL A 321 23.34 -27.91 18.42
N GLN A 322 23.63 -28.90 17.58
CA GLN A 322 24.95 -29.05 16.97
C GLN A 322 25.29 -27.95 15.96
N GLY A 323 24.27 -27.24 15.45
CA GLY A 323 24.43 -26.06 14.61
C GLY A 323 25.10 -24.87 15.32
N GLY A 324 25.02 -24.79 16.66
CA GLY A 324 25.61 -23.71 17.45
C GLY A 324 24.85 -22.39 17.36
N PHE A 325 25.58 -21.27 17.53
CA PHE A 325 25.04 -19.91 17.53
C PHE A 325 24.09 -19.67 18.70
N ASP A 326 22.90 -19.14 18.44
CA ASP A 326 21.88 -18.93 19.45
C ASP A 326 21.16 -20.25 19.69
N SER A 327 21.83 -21.09 20.48
CA SER A 327 21.62 -22.52 20.41
C SER A 327 20.48 -23.02 21.28
N ASP A 328 19.91 -22.24 22.19
CA ASP A 328 18.73 -22.59 22.98
C ASP A 328 17.43 -22.32 22.22
N CYS A 329 17.35 -21.26 21.43
CA CYS A 329 16.17 -20.91 20.66
C CYS A 329 15.94 -21.78 19.41
N ASN A 330 16.97 -22.01 18.58
CA ASN A 330 16.86 -22.83 17.37
C ASN A 330 16.25 -24.24 17.62
N PRO A 331 16.74 -25.03 18.59
CA PRO A 331 16.12 -26.31 18.93
C PRO A 331 14.76 -26.14 19.60
N ALA A 332 14.49 -25.04 20.31
CA ALA A 332 13.17 -24.76 20.88
C ALA A 332 12.13 -24.60 19.75
N THR A 333 12.41 -23.74 18.77
CA THR A 333 11.55 -23.54 17.60
C THR A 333 11.41 -24.84 16.78
N ALA A 334 12.50 -25.56 16.52
CA ALA A 334 12.44 -26.81 15.74
C ALA A 334 11.71 -27.93 16.49
N GLY A 335 11.99 -28.10 17.78
CA GLY A 335 11.38 -29.09 18.66
C GLY A 335 9.90 -28.81 18.89
N GLY A 336 9.53 -27.54 19.07
CA GLY A 336 8.14 -27.09 19.18
C GLY A 336 7.35 -27.37 17.90
N LEU A 337 7.91 -27.07 16.72
CA LEU A 337 7.27 -27.35 15.44
C LEU A 337 7.04 -28.85 15.23
N VAL A 338 8.08 -29.68 15.42
CA VAL A 338 7.96 -31.15 15.28
C VAL A 338 6.99 -31.72 16.32
N GLY A 339 7.02 -31.19 17.55
CA GLY A 339 6.06 -31.51 18.60
C GLY A 339 4.62 -31.16 18.22
N LEU A 340 4.39 -30.04 17.54
CA LEU A 340 3.07 -29.63 17.04
C LEU A 340 2.59 -30.52 15.88
N MET A 341 3.52 -30.99 15.04
CA MET A 341 3.22 -31.92 13.96
C MET A 341 2.84 -33.32 14.49
N LYS A 342 3.56 -33.81 15.51
CA LYS A 342 3.41 -35.18 16.03
C LYS A 342 2.44 -35.32 17.19
N GLY A 343 2.26 -34.26 17.97
CA GLY A 343 1.63 -34.29 19.27
C GLY A 343 2.46 -34.95 20.36
N TYR A 344 2.04 -34.72 21.60
CA TYR A 344 2.69 -35.26 22.80
C TYR A 344 2.77 -36.79 22.71
N SER A 345 1.71 -37.43 22.21
CA SER A 345 1.67 -38.88 21.98
C SER A 345 2.67 -39.40 20.95
N GLY A 346 3.17 -38.55 20.05
CA GLY A 346 4.14 -38.89 19.02
C GLY A 346 5.60 -38.53 19.35
N LEU A 347 5.85 -37.91 20.51
CA LEU A 347 7.21 -37.63 20.99
C LEU A 347 7.88 -38.92 21.53
N PRO A 348 9.23 -38.98 21.61
CA PRO A 348 9.94 -40.15 22.14
C PRO A 348 9.52 -40.48 23.57
N ALA A 349 9.10 -41.73 23.79
CA ALA A 349 8.53 -42.17 25.06
C ALA A 349 9.45 -41.99 26.26
N ASP A 350 10.76 -42.14 26.06
CA ASP A 350 11.77 -41.95 27.10
C ASP A 350 11.90 -40.50 27.57
N LEU A 351 11.62 -39.53 26.67
CA LEU A 351 11.56 -38.12 27.03
C LEU A 351 10.24 -37.79 27.74
N THR A 352 9.10 -38.20 27.17
CA THR A 352 7.78 -37.89 27.75
C THR A 352 7.55 -38.55 29.10
N ALA A 353 8.12 -39.73 29.34
CA ALA A 353 7.97 -40.45 30.61
C ALA A 353 8.79 -39.83 31.76
N ALA A 354 9.89 -39.16 31.43
CA ALA A 354 10.79 -38.55 32.42
C ALA A 354 10.52 -37.05 32.65
N ALA A 355 9.95 -36.36 31.66
CA ALA A 355 9.70 -34.93 31.72
C ALA A 355 8.63 -34.53 32.75
N SER A 356 8.88 -33.45 33.51
CA SER A 356 7.87 -32.85 34.39
C SER A 356 6.75 -32.17 33.58
N ASP A 357 5.54 -32.14 34.12
CA ASP A 357 4.44 -31.31 33.58
C ASP A 357 4.51 -29.86 34.13
N ARG A 358 5.32 -29.57 35.16
CA ARG A 358 5.33 -28.25 35.82
C ARG A 358 6.27 -27.28 35.11
N TYR A 359 5.80 -26.05 34.91
CA TYR A 359 6.52 -24.99 34.22
C TYR A 359 6.48 -23.68 35.01
N TYR A 360 7.60 -22.95 35.02
CA TYR A 360 7.82 -21.75 35.81
C TYR A 360 8.17 -20.54 34.94
N VAL A 361 7.30 -19.52 34.96
CA VAL A 361 7.40 -18.25 34.20
C VAL A 361 8.17 -17.22 35.03
N GLY A 362 9.47 -17.44 35.20
CA GLY A 362 10.30 -16.70 36.17
C GLY A 362 10.51 -15.22 35.84
N SER A 363 10.80 -14.91 34.58
CA SER A 363 11.36 -13.64 34.10
C SER A 363 10.39 -12.45 34.08
N LEU A 364 9.09 -12.71 34.06
CA LEU A 364 8.05 -11.67 33.95
C LEU A 364 7.61 -11.10 35.30
N GLN A 365 6.69 -10.15 35.32
CA GLN A 365 6.08 -9.61 36.54
C GLN A 365 4.57 -9.54 36.37
N ASN A 366 3.83 -9.48 37.48
CA ASN A 366 2.37 -9.38 37.46
C ASN A 366 1.67 -10.47 36.63
N ILE A 367 2.25 -11.67 36.52
CA ILE A 367 1.73 -12.82 35.78
C ILE A 367 1.80 -14.09 36.64
N THR A 368 0.93 -15.05 36.36
CA THR A 368 0.95 -16.37 37.01
C THR A 368 2.29 -17.06 36.78
N LYS A 369 3.00 -17.32 37.87
CA LYS A 369 4.37 -17.85 37.85
C LYS A 369 4.46 -19.36 37.66
N ASN A 370 3.62 -20.10 38.37
CA ASN A 370 3.60 -21.56 38.31
C ASN A 370 2.43 -21.99 37.44
N THR A 371 2.73 -22.71 36.37
CA THR A 371 1.76 -23.29 35.45
C THR A 371 2.20 -24.71 35.08
N THR A 372 1.55 -25.32 34.10
CA THR A 372 1.96 -26.62 33.56
C THR A 372 2.04 -26.59 32.04
N ILE A 373 2.79 -27.51 31.46
CA ILE A 373 2.81 -27.77 30.01
C ILE A 373 1.39 -28.02 29.52
N SER A 374 0.61 -28.81 30.26
CA SER A 374 -0.79 -29.10 29.96
C SER A 374 -1.68 -27.84 30.00
N GLN A 375 -1.46 -26.94 30.96
CA GLN A 375 -2.24 -25.71 31.07
C GLN A 375 -1.89 -24.73 29.94
N ALA A 376 -0.61 -24.54 29.62
CA ALA A 376 -0.19 -23.71 28.50
C ALA A 376 -0.79 -24.20 27.17
N ALA A 377 -0.82 -25.51 26.94
CA ALA A 377 -1.48 -26.10 25.77
C ALA A 377 -3.00 -25.82 25.75
N ALA A 378 -3.66 -25.87 26.91
CA ALA A 378 -5.08 -25.51 27.02
C ALA A 378 -5.33 -24.02 26.76
N ASP A 379 -4.42 -23.15 27.21
CA ASP A 379 -4.54 -21.70 26.99
C ASP A 379 -4.32 -21.33 25.52
N TRP A 380 -3.35 -21.95 24.84
CA TRP A 380 -3.17 -21.83 23.39
C TRP A 380 -4.39 -22.35 22.61
N ARG A 381 -4.96 -23.49 23.03
CA ARG A 381 -6.20 -24.00 22.45
C ARG A 381 -7.32 -22.96 22.57
N ALA A 382 -7.46 -22.34 23.74
CA ALA A 382 -8.47 -21.30 23.94
C ALA A 382 -8.24 -20.07 23.05
N ALA A 383 -6.99 -19.65 22.86
CA ALA A 383 -6.65 -18.59 21.91
C ALA A 383 -7.00 -19.00 20.46
N ALA A 384 -6.70 -20.24 20.07
CA ALA A 384 -7.02 -20.77 18.75
C ALA A 384 -8.52 -20.84 18.48
N GLU A 385 -9.33 -21.26 19.45
CA GLU A 385 -10.78 -21.26 19.34
C GLU A 385 -11.33 -19.85 19.03
N GLN A 386 -10.76 -18.81 19.65
CA GLN A 386 -11.14 -17.42 19.36
C GLN A 386 -10.74 -16.99 17.94
N GLU A 387 -9.51 -17.30 17.52
CA GLU A 387 -9.02 -16.94 16.19
C GLU A 387 -9.78 -17.68 15.07
N ILE A 388 -10.09 -18.96 15.26
CA ILE A 388 -10.92 -19.74 14.31
C ILE A 388 -12.25 -19.03 14.08
N VAL A 389 -12.94 -18.62 15.16
CA VAL A 389 -14.23 -17.93 15.06
C VAL A 389 -14.07 -16.53 14.45
N ARG A 390 -13.06 -15.76 14.85
CA ARG A 390 -12.77 -14.41 14.30
C ARG A 390 -12.54 -14.43 12.79
N MET A 391 -11.93 -15.50 12.28
CA MET A 391 -11.59 -15.64 10.86
C MET A 391 -12.67 -16.36 10.06
N GLY A 392 -13.87 -16.56 10.63
CA GLY A 392 -15.02 -17.14 9.93
C GLY A 392 -15.05 -18.66 9.89
N GLY A 393 -14.21 -19.33 10.67
CA GLY A 393 -14.39 -20.74 11.01
C GLY A 393 -15.47 -20.93 12.09
N TRP A 394 -15.77 -22.19 12.43
CA TRP A 394 -16.75 -22.51 13.47
C TRP A 394 -16.37 -23.76 14.25
N ILE A 395 -17.01 -23.93 15.42
CA ILE A 395 -16.76 -25.03 16.34
C ILE A 395 -18.02 -25.89 16.41
N GLU A 396 -17.90 -27.14 15.99
CA GLU A 396 -18.95 -28.14 16.14
C GLU A 396 -18.78 -28.86 17.48
N ASN A 397 -19.89 -29.17 18.18
CA ASN A 397 -19.91 -29.86 19.47
C ASN A 397 -18.98 -29.24 20.54
N PRO A 398 -19.16 -27.95 20.91
CA PRO A 398 -18.26 -27.25 21.85
C PRO A 398 -18.01 -28.03 23.14
N GLY A 399 -16.76 -28.09 23.58
CA GLY A 399 -16.31 -28.86 24.73
C GLY A 399 -15.16 -29.83 24.39
N PRO A 400 -15.00 -30.94 25.14
CA PRO A 400 -13.94 -31.91 24.90
C PRO A 400 -14.01 -32.59 23.53
N ALA A 401 -15.23 -32.76 22.99
CA ALA A 401 -15.49 -33.41 21.71
C ALA A 401 -15.59 -32.42 20.53
N ALA A 402 -15.08 -31.19 20.71
CA ALA A 402 -15.17 -30.16 19.70
C ALA A 402 -14.44 -30.56 18.41
N VAL A 403 -15.01 -30.17 17.27
CA VAL A 403 -14.36 -30.26 15.96
C VAL A 403 -14.27 -28.86 15.39
N TYR A 404 -13.06 -28.44 15.06
CA TYR A 404 -12.79 -27.13 14.51
C TYR A 404 -12.88 -27.17 13.00
N HIS A 405 -13.74 -26.34 12.45
CA HIS A 405 -13.90 -26.13 11.03
C HIS A 405 -13.13 -24.87 10.64
N LEU A 406 -12.00 -25.07 9.96
CA LEU A 406 -11.03 -24.02 9.70
C LEU A 406 -11.40 -23.23 8.44
N PRO A 407 -11.24 -21.90 8.46
CA PRO A 407 -11.57 -21.06 7.32
C PRO A 407 -10.55 -21.22 6.17
N GLY A 408 -10.66 -20.35 5.17
CA GLY A 408 -9.76 -20.37 4.01
C GLY A 408 -8.34 -20.01 4.39
N ASP A 409 -7.39 -20.72 3.78
CA ASP A 409 -5.97 -20.44 3.90
C ASP A 409 -5.50 -19.62 2.69
N THR A 410 -6.15 -18.47 2.50
CA THR A 410 -5.72 -17.53 1.47
C THR A 410 -4.50 -16.80 2.01
N VAL A 411 -3.35 -17.09 1.42
CA VAL A 411 -2.10 -16.39 1.71
C VAL A 411 -2.00 -15.21 0.76
N ALA A 412 -1.80 -14.04 1.32
CA ALA A 412 -1.55 -12.81 0.61
C ALA A 412 -0.31 -12.23 1.28
N PRO A 413 0.90 -12.69 0.90
CA PRO A 413 2.10 -12.15 1.50
C PRO A 413 2.04 -10.63 1.31
N PRO A 414 2.38 -9.83 2.33
CA PRO A 414 2.41 -8.39 2.15
C PRO A 414 3.25 -8.12 0.90
N PRO A 415 2.76 -7.31 -0.06
CA PRO A 415 3.59 -6.91 -1.16
C PRO A 415 4.80 -6.23 -0.53
N GLU A 416 5.96 -6.85 -0.67
CA GLU A 416 7.14 -6.03 -0.57
C GLU A 416 7.06 -5.10 -1.77
N LEU A 417 7.05 -3.81 -1.49
CA LEU A 417 7.38 -2.83 -2.50
C LEU A 417 8.90 -3.00 -2.72
N PRO A 418 9.40 -3.59 -3.83
CA PRO A 418 10.46 -2.86 -4.50
C PRO A 418 9.92 -1.44 -4.70
N ASP A 419 10.73 -0.39 -4.82
CA ASP A 419 10.17 0.79 -5.48
C ASP A 419 9.49 0.27 -6.76
N PRO A 420 8.14 0.33 -6.87
CA PRO A 420 7.45 -0.23 -8.02
C PRO A 420 7.84 0.53 -9.31
N ALA A 421 8.66 1.59 -9.19
CA ALA A 421 9.24 2.38 -10.25
C ALA A 421 10.65 1.96 -10.73
N GLY A 422 11.32 0.96 -10.12
CA GLY A 422 12.70 0.60 -10.45
C GLY A 422 13.73 1.50 -9.76
N PRO A 423 14.95 1.72 -10.31
CA PRO A 423 15.88 2.72 -9.75
C PRO A 423 15.21 4.07 -9.54
N ALA A 424 15.73 4.90 -8.64
CA ALA A 424 15.23 6.26 -8.41
C ALA A 424 16.08 7.33 -9.12
N GLY A 425 15.63 8.58 -9.06
CA GLY A 425 16.35 9.73 -9.62
C GLY A 425 16.70 9.62 -11.11
N LEU A 426 17.87 10.13 -11.48
CA LEU A 426 18.37 10.20 -12.86
C LEU A 426 18.58 8.83 -13.49
N VAL A 427 18.89 7.79 -12.70
CA VAL A 427 19.02 6.43 -13.25
C VAL A 427 17.68 5.96 -13.79
N ARG A 428 16.60 6.14 -13.01
CA ARG A 428 15.23 5.90 -13.45
C ARG A 428 14.91 6.67 -14.70
N ASP A 429 15.14 7.98 -14.64
CA ASP A 429 14.67 8.91 -15.65
C ASP A 429 15.39 8.63 -16.98
N VAL A 430 16.70 8.30 -16.95
CA VAL A 430 17.48 7.97 -18.15
C VAL A 430 17.04 6.63 -18.73
N ARG A 431 16.84 5.60 -17.89
CA ARG A 431 16.32 4.29 -18.35
C ARG A 431 14.90 4.41 -18.93
N ALA A 432 14.02 5.17 -18.28
CA ALA A 432 12.66 5.44 -18.76
C ALA A 432 12.67 6.24 -20.07
N ALA A 433 13.66 7.11 -20.27
CA ALA A 433 13.93 7.81 -21.52
C ALA A 433 14.68 6.95 -22.58
N GLY A 434 14.73 5.63 -22.39
CA GLY A 434 15.36 4.67 -23.31
C GLY A 434 16.89 4.75 -23.36
N GLY A 435 17.52 5.48 -22.44
CA GLY A 435 18.96 5.59 -22.32
C GLY A 435 19.59 4.50 -21.46
N THR A 436 20.91 4.35 -21.60
CA THR A 436 21.69 3.42 -20.79
C THR A 436 22.47 4.14 -19.69
N VAL A 437 22.41 3.58 -18.49
CA VAL A 437 23.27 3.97 -17.37
C VAL A 437 24.16 2.79 -17.04
N THR A 438 25.46 3.01 -16.99
CA THR A 438 26.45 2.00 -16.60
C THR A 438 27.17 2.43 -15.34
N VAL A 439 27.53 1.44 -14.53
CA VAL A 439 28.13 1.61 -13.21
C VAL A 439 29.57 1.13 -13.23
N SER A 440 30.42 1.84 -12.51
CA SER A 440 31.80 1.44 -12.28
C SER A 440 32.24 1.84 -10.87
N ALA A 441 33.31 1.22 -10.39
CA ALA A 441 33.87 1.50 -9.08
C ALA A 441 35.40 1.39 -9.12
N SER A 442 36.07 1.91 -8.09
CA SER A 442 37.53 1.87 -7.97
C SER A 442 38.14 0.47 -8.04
N VAL A 443 37.35 -0.53 -7.68
CA VAL A 443 37.64 -1.95 -7.84
C VAL A 443 36.46 -2.55 -8.57
N GLU A 444 36.63 -3.03 -9.80
CA GLU A 444 35.57 -3.65 -10.60
C GLU A 444 35.54 -5.17 -10.38
N LYS A 445 34.41 -5.68 -9.92
CA LYS A 445 34.11 -7.10 -9.83
C LYS A 445 32.78 -7.34 -10.55
N HIS A 446 32.66 -8.45 -11.28
CA HIS A 446 31.42 -8.84 -11.95
C HIS A 446 31.10 -10.31 -11.68
N ASN A 447 30.02 -10.57 -10.94
CA ASN A 447 29.44 -11.90 -10.76
C ASN A 447 27.92 -11.77 -10.64
N ALA A 448 27.20 -12.24 -11.67
CA ALA A 448 25.73 -12.20 -11.71
C ALA A 448 25.04 -13.02 -10.60
N TRP A 449 25.78 -13.89 -9.90
CA TRP A 449 25.27 -14.72 -8.80
C TRP A 449 25.69 -14.20 -7.41
N ASP A 450 26.54 -13.16 -7.36
CA ASP A 450 26.96 -12.52 -6.12
C ASP A 450 26.88 -11.01 -6.25
N ASP A 451 25.76 -10.49 -5.75
CA ASP A 451 25.35 -9.09 -5.82
C ASP A 451 26.40 -8.09 -5.26
N ARG A 452 27.31 -8.51 -4.37
CA ARG A 452 28.41 -7.64 -3.86
C ARG A 452 29.51 -7.37 -4.85
N THR A 453 29.59 -8.27 -5.79
CA THR A 453 30.47 -8.20 -6.95
C THR A 453 29.63 -7.96 -8.20
N ASN A 454 28.37 -7.55 -8.06
CA ASN A 454 27.57 -7.09 -9.15
C ASN A 454 27.48 -5.57 -9.07
N LEU A 455 28.15 -4.88 -10.00
CA LEU A 455 28.14 -3.41 -10.04
C LEU A 455 26.71 -2.86 -10.15
N ASP A 456 25.78 -3.61 -10.73
CA ASP A 456 24.38 -3.17 -10.91
C ASP A 456 23.65 -2.92 -9.58
N ALA A 457 24.14 -3.48 -8.46
CA ALA A 457 23.63 -3.18 -7.12
C ALA A 457 23.80 -1.70 -6.73
N ILE A 458 24.63 -0.91 -7.43
CA ILE A 458 24.78 0.53 -7.19
C ILE A 458 23.54 1.31 -7.66
N ILE A 459 22.72 0.75 -8.57
CA ILE A 459 21.65 1.45 -9.30
C ILE A 459 20.36 0.64 -9.47
N ASP A 460 20.09 -0.29 -8.56
CA ASP A 460 18.93 -1.18 -8.66
C ASP A 460 17.76 -0.80 -7.73
N GLY A 461 17.91 0.32 -7.01
CA GLY A 461 16.92 0.92 -6.11
C GLY A 461 17.10 0.49 -4.65
N ILE A 462 16.87 1.41 -3.69
CA ILE A 462 16.84 1.08 -2.27
C ILE A 462 15.70 0.10 -2.03
N THR A 463 16.04 -1.17 -1.89
CA THR A 463 15.22 -2.02 -1.05
C THR A 463 15.49 -1.57 0.38
N ASP A 464 14.48 -0.95 1.00
CA ASP A 464 14.49 -0.62 2.41
C ASP A 464 15.25 -1.72 3.19
N VAL A 465 16.32 -1.34 3.90
CA VAL A 465 17.19 -2.27 4.65
C VAL A 465 16.42 -3.09 5.69
N ARG A 466 15.18 -2.66 5.99
CA ARG A 466 14.17 -3.48 6.62
C ARG A 466 13.93 -4.76 5.81
N TYR A 467 13.51 -4.69 4.56
CA TYR A 467 12.80 -5.81 3.95
C TYR A 467 13.60 -6.74 3.02
N ASN A 468 14.81 -6.39 2.53
CA ASN A 468 15.37 -7.16 1.40
C ASN A 468 16.90 -7.29 1.28
N GLY A 469 17.38 -8.53 1.28
CA GLY A 469 18.79 -8.88 1.20
C GLY A 469 19.45 -8.72 -0.18
N ARG A 470 19.40 -7.53 -0.81
CA ARG A 470 20.43 -7.17 -1.79
C ARG A 470 21.72 -6.80 -1.08
N ARG A 471 22.84 -7.15 -1.70
CA ARG A 471 24.15 -7.09 -1.04
C ARG A 471 24.84 -5.78 -1.44
N PRO A 472 25.25 -4.91 -0.50
CA PRO A 472 25.93 -3.68 -0.86
C PRO A 472 27.21 -4.00 -1.62
N TYR A 473 27.44 -3.31 -2.74
CA TYR A 473 28.63 -3.46 -3.55
C TYR A 473 29.87 -3.10 -2.71
N SER A 474 30.94 -3.88 -2.81
CA SER A 474 32.15 -3.72 -1.99
C SER A 474 33.43 -3.60 -2.81
N THR A 475 34.24 -2.59 -2.48
CA THR A 475 35.58 -2.42 -3.08
C THR A 475 36.62 -3.39 -2.53
N TYR A 476 36.34 -4.16 -1.46
CA TYR A 476 37.34 -5.01 -0.80
C TYR A 476 37.92 -6.13 -1.69
N ASP A 477 39.18 -6.03 -2.10
CA ASP A 477 39.83 -6.97 -3.02
C ASP A 477 40.73 -8.03 -2.34
N GLY A 478 40.79 -8.02 -1.01
CA GLY A 478 41.62 -8.93 -0.22
C GLY A 478 43.08 -8.48 -0.01
N THR A 479 43.49 -7.31 -0.52
CA THR A 479 44.89 -6.85 -0.46
C THR A 479 45.15 -5.72 0.53
N ASN A 480 44.11 -5.24 1.23
CA ASN A 480 44.14 -4.09 2.16
C ASN A 480 44.77 -2.83 1.53
N ALA A 481 44.77 -2.73 0.20
CA ALA A 481 45.43 -1.66 -0.53
C ALA A 481 44.38 -0.76 -1.16
N GLN A 482 44.36 0.51 -0.73
CA GLN A 482 43.48 1.49 -1.33
C GLN A 482 43.99 1.91 -2.73
N PRO A 483 43.11 2.06 -3.74
CA PRO A 483 43.47 2.64 -5.02
C PRO A 483 44.11 4.04 -4.90
N ALA A 484 44.97 4.40 -5.85
CA ALA A 484 45.64 5.70 -5.86
C ALA A 484 44.63 6.86 -5.85
N GLY A 485 44.59 7.57 -4.73
CA GLY A 485 43.73 8.73 -4.49
C GLY A 485 42.33 8.40 -3.97
N GLY A 486 42.05 7.17 -3.54
CA GLY A 486 40.82 6.84 -2.82
C GLY A 486 39.89 5.85 -3.52
N ASP A 487 38.89 5.36 -2.79
CA ASP A 487 37.77 4.60 -3.34
C ASP A 487 36.77 5.53 -4.01
N TRP A 488 36.06 5.02 -5.01
CA TRP A 488 35.03 5.76 -5.72
C TRP A 488 33.95 4.85 -6.29
N PHE A 489 32.73 5.37 -6.37
CA PHE A 489 31.57 4.75 -7.02
C PHE A 489 31.00 5.72 -8.04
N GLN A 490 30.75 5.25 -9.26
CA GLN A 490 30.48 6.09 -10.42
C GLN A 490 29.25 5.63 -11.19
N LEU A 491 28.46 6.62 -11.60
CA LEU A 491 27.42 6.47 -12.61
C LEU A 491 27.92 7.10 -13.91
N ASN A 492 27.69 6.40 -15.01
CA ASN A 492 27.93 6.89 -16.36
C ASN A 492 26.59 6.88 -17.08
N PHE A 493 26.25 8.02 -17.68
CA PHE A 493 25.05 8.20 -18.46
C PHE A 493 25.46 8.22 -19.94
N ASP A 494 24.63 7.66 -20.80
CA ASP A 494 24.82 7.71 -22.26
C ASP A 494 24.60 9.10 -22.89
N ARG A 495 24.37 10.10 -22.04
CA ARG A 495 24.00 11.47 -22.37
C ARG A 495 24.40 12.41 -21.23
N ASP A 496 24.49 13.70 -21.51
CA ASP A 496 24.62 14.67 -20.43
C ASP A 496 23.38 14.64 -19.53
N VAL A 497 23.63 14.75 -18.23
CA VAL A 497 22.65 14.96 -17.18
C VAL A 497 22.98 16.23 -16.39
N LEU A 498 21.97 16.93 -15.89
CA LEU A 498 22.14 17.98 -14.90
C LEU A 498 22.13 17.32 -13.54
N LEU A 499 23.25 17.37 -12.84
CA LEU A 499 23.46 16.81 -11.52
C LEU A 499 23.32 17.93 -10.51
N ALA A 500 22.31 17.84 -9.64
CA ALA A 500 22.02 18.85 -8.62
C ALA A 500 22.33 18.35 -7.20
N SER A 501 22.15 17.06 -6.97
CA SER A 501 22.56 16.40 -5.73
C SER A 501 22.76 14.92 -5.96
N LEU A 502 23.42 14.26 -5.02
CA LEU A 502 23.45 12.80 -4.92
C LEU A 502 22.82 12.39 -3.60
N VAL A 503 22.27 11.19 -3.55
CA VAL A 503 22.03 10.48 -2.31
C VAL A 503 22.96 9.28 -2.29
N PHE A 504 23.84 9.28 -1.31
CA PHE A 504 24.70 8.14 -1.04
C PHE A 504 24.05 7.31 0.06
N HIS A 505 23.56 6.14 -0.32
CA HIS A 505 23.20 5.11 0.63
C HIS A 505 24.45 4.30 0.90
N GLU A 506 25.13 4.64 1.99
CA GLU A 506 26.30 3.89 2.42
C GLU A 506 25.92 2.41 2.56
N GLY A 507 26.87 1.52 2.29
CA GLY A 507 26.66 0.11 2.50
C GLY A 507 26.77 -0.27 3.97
N ASN A 508 27.27 -1.47 4.20
CA ASN A 508 27.45 -1.99 5.54
C ASN A 508 28.86 -1.67 6.04
N VAL A 509 28.95 -1.01 7.20
CA VAL A 509 30.22 -0.78 7.90
C VAL A 509 30.69 -2.08 8.53
N SER A 510 31.79 -2.64 8.03
CA SER A 510 32.34 -3.89 8.56
C SER A 510 33.11 -3.64 9.86
N GLY A 511 32.60 -4.12 10.99
CA GLY A 511 33.32 -4.25 12.26
C GLY A 511 33.95 -5.64 12.43
N ASN A 512 34.81 -5.82 13.44
CA ASN A 512 35.31 -7.15 13.79
C ASN A 512 34.17 -8.10 14.11
N GLU A 513 34.23 -9.31 13.54
CA GLU A 513 33.11 -10.21 13.20
C GLU A 513 32.20 -10.65 14.37
N ASN A 514 32.39 -10.20 15.60
CA ASN A 514 31.59 -10.65 16.75
C ASN A 514 31.43 -9.59 17.87
N THR A 515 31.59 -8.30 17.57
CA THR A 515 31.61 -7.25 18.61
C THR A 515 31.15 -5.91 18.06
N ASP A 516 30.50 -5.11 18.92
CA ASP A 516 30.10 -3.74 18.59
C ASP A 516 31.29 -3.01 17.91
N PRO A 517 31.10 -2.48 16.69
CA PRO A 517 32.14 -1.75 15.97
C PRO A 517 32.77 -0.61 16.78
N ARG A 518 32.02 -0.02 17.72
CA ARG A 518 32.50 1.02 18.65
C ARG A 518 33.48 0.49 19.70
N ILE A 519 33.50 -0.82 19.92
CA ILE A 519 34.34 -1.50 20.91
C ILE A 519 35.55 -2.17 20.23
N ALA A 520 35.34 -2.87 19.11
CA ALA A 520 36.39 -3.66 18.48
C ALA A 520 37.16 -2.94 17.38
N GLY A 521 36.68 -1.77 16.95
CA GLY A 521 37.24 -1.00 15.85
C GLY A 521 36.85 -1.56 14.48
N LEU A 522 36.76 -0.66 13.50
CA LEU A 522 36.23 -0.93 12.17
C LEU A 522 37.26 -1.57 11.23
N HIS A 523 36.84 -2.57 10.46
CA HIS A 523 37.60 -3.18 9.37
C HIS A 523 37.55 -2.32 8.12
N GLY A 524 36.37 -1.81 7.75
CA GLY A 524 36.18 -0.96 6.59
C GLY A 524 34.69 -0.77 6.28
N GLY A 525 34.36 -0.37 5.06
CA GLY A 525 32.98 -0.23 4.59
C GLY A 525 32.44 1.20 4.58
N TYR A 526 33.20 2.17 5.09
CA TYR A 526 32.80 3.57 5.23
C TYR A 526 33.85 4.55 4.71
N PHE A 527 33.40 5.74 4.32
CA PHE A 527 34.28 6.85 3.94
C PHE A 527 34.70 7.70 5.16
N THR A 528 35.96 8.13 5.20
CA THR A 528 36.46 9.11 6.20
C THR A 528 36.41 10.55 5.71
N ASP A 529 36.40 10.71 4.38
CA ASP A 529 36.12 11.94 3.68
C ASP A 529 35.33 11.59 2.40
N LEU A 530 34.54 12.53 1.91
CA LEU A 530 33.74 12.37 0.69
C LEU A 530 33.84 13.63 -0.15
N ALA A 531 34.12 13.44 -1.43
CA ALA A 531 34.07 14.45 -2.47
C ALA A 531 33.14 13.96 -3.58
N VAL A 532 32.52 14.91 -4.28
CA VAL A 532 31.77 14.65 -5.50
C VAL A 532 32.57 15.19 -6.69
N GLU A 533 32.71 14.38 -7.72
CA GLU A 533 33.32 14.78 -8.99
C GLU A 533 32.31 14.56 -10.13
N VAL A 534 32.16 15.58 -10.98
CA VAL A 534 31.31 15.52 -12.18
C VAL A 534 32.22 15.30 -13.38
N GLY A 535 31.93 14.26 -14.16
CA GLY A 535 32.64 13.86 -15.36
C GLY A 535 31.96 14.36 -16.63
N ARG A 536 32.76 14.74 -17.61
CA ARG A 536 32.32 15.09 -18.96
C ARG A 536 33.37 14.70 -19.98
N ASP A 537 32.99 13.95 -21.01
CA ASP A 537 33.90 13.51 -22.08
C ASP A 537 35.17 12.83 -21.53
N GLY A 538 35.03 12.10 -20.43
CA GLY A 538 36.13 11.41 -19.73
C GLY A 538 37.00 12.29 -18.82
N VAL A 539 36.69 13.58 -18.64
CA VAL A 539 37.41 14.49 -17.74
C VAL A 539 36.57 14.77 -16.49
N PHE A 540 37.13 14.56 -15.29
CA PHE A 540 36.45 14.78 -14.02
C PHE A 540 36.92 16.08 -13.34
N ALA A 541 35.96 16.84 -12.82
CA ALA A 541 36.20 18.04 -12.02
C ALA A 541 35.47 17.96 -10.65
N PRO A 542 36.05 18.49 -9.56
CA PRO A 542 35.36 18.55 -8.27
C PRO A 542 34.11 19.43 -8.32
N ALA A 543 33.02 18.98 -7.71
CA ALA A 543 31.82 19.80 -7.53
C ALA A 543 32.07 20.92 -6.51
N THR A 544 31.51 22.12 -6.76
CA THR A 544 31.59 23.27 -5.85
C THR A 544 30.37 23.33 -4.94
N GLY A 545 30.49 23.98 -3.78
CA GLY A 545 29.36 24.15 -2.86
C GLY A 545 28.89 22.87 -2.16
N LEU A 546 29.73 21.82 -2.10
CA LEU A 546 29.36 20.53 -1.50
C LEU A 546 28.97 20.68 -0.02
N ALA A 547 27.78 20.19 0.33
CA ALA A 547 27.26 20.07 1.69
C ALA A 547 26.57 18.71 1.88
N LEU A 548 26.84 18.08 3.01
CA LEU A 548 26.26 16.80 3.41
C LEU A 548 25.07 17.07 4.35
N SER A 549 23.97 16.31 4.21
CA SER A 549 22.82 16.38 5.12
C SER A 549 23.18 16.03 6.56
N GLU A 550 24.16 15.16 6.75
CA GLU A 550 24.71 14.74 8.03
C GLU A 550 26.21 14.43 7.92
N PRO A 551 26.98 14.57 9.03
CA PRO A 551 28.38 14.19 9.03
C PRO A 551 28.55 12.70 8.76
N LEU A 552 29.65 12.31 8.10
CA LEU A 552 30.02 10.90 7.97
C LEU A 552 30.16 10.28 9.35
N ASP A 553 29.34 9.27 9.65
CA ASP A 553 29.41 8.54 10.89
C ASP A 553 29.88 7.12 10.62
N PRO A 554 31.12 6.78 11.00
CA PRO A 554 31.69 5.47 10.74
C PRO A 554 30.99 4.35 11.53
N TYR A 555 30.01 4.66 12.38
CA TYR A 555 29.23 3.68 13.14
C TYR A 555 27.76 3.60 12.73
N THR A 556 27.33 4.38 11.73
CA THR A 556 25.96 4.32 11.23
C THR A 556 25.91 3.37 10.03
N TYR A 557 25.30 2.21 10.24
CA TYR A 557 25.04 1.27 9.15
C TYR A 557 24.04 1.84 8.16
N PHE A 558 24.32 1.69 6.87
CA PHE A 558 23.44 2.15 5.80
C PHE A 558 23.10 3.65 5.91
N GLN A 559 24.10 4.45 6.29
CA GLN A 559 23.92 5.88 6.45
C GLN A 559 23.36 6.50 5.17
N HIS A 560 22.31 7.30 5.33
CA HIS A 560 21.66 8.01 4.23
C HIS A 560 22.21 9.43 4.17
N ILE A 561 23.08 9.71 3.19
CA ILE A 561 23.73 11.01 3.08
C ILE A 561 23.27 11.70 1.80
N GLU A 562 22.50 12.77 1.93
CA GLU A 562 22.23 13.66 0.81
C GLU A 562 23.43 14.60 0.62
N LEU A 563 24.04 14.53 -0.55
CA LEU A 563 25.16 15.35 -1.00
C LEU A 563 24.61 16.43 -1.93
N SER A 564 24.42 17.63 -1.41
CA SER A 564 24.04 18.81 -2.22
C SER A 564 25.28 19.56 -2.70
N PHE A 565 25.28 20.05 -3.93
CA PHE A 565 26.36 20.85 -4.50
C PHE A 565 25.79 21.80 -5.57
N ASP A 566 26.59 22.76 -6.02
CA ASP A 566 26.20 23.65 -7.11
C ASP A 566 25.90 22.81 -8.36
N ALA A 567 24.71 22.95 -8.93
CA ALA A 567 24.26 22.11 -10.03
C ALA A 567 25.22 22.19 -11.23
N ALA A 568 25.60 21.04 -11.77
CA ALA A 568 26.59 20.91 -12.83
C ALA A 568 26.12 19.92 -13.90
N VAL A 569 26.54 20.14 -15.15
CA VAL A 569 26.20 19.26 -16.28
C VAL A 569 27.38 18.35 -16.60
N GLY A 570 27.10 17.05 -16.72
CA GLY A 570 28.11 16.04 -17.09
C GLY A 570 27.47 14.73 -17.58
N ASP A 571 28.27 13.87 -18.20
CA ASP A 571 27.89 12.52 -18.64
C ASP A 571 28.25 11.44 -17.59
N ALA A 572 28.94 11.83 -16.52
CA ALA A 572 29.25 10.94 -15.41
C ALA A 572 29.25 11.70 -14.08
N VAL A 573 29.05 10.97 -12.99
CA VAL A 573 29.22 11.48 -11.63
C VAL A 573 29.80 10.40 -10.75
N ARG A 574 30.70 10.77 -9.85
CA ARG A 574 31.20 9.85 -8.84
C ARG A 574 31.35 10.50 -7.49
N ILE A 575 31.12 9.71 -6.46
CA ILE A 575 31.62 9.99 -5.12
C ILE A 575 33.01 9.40 -4.98
N ARG A 576 33.90 10.10 -4.27
CA ARG A 576 35.28 9.67 -4.06
C ARG A 576 35.75 10.03 -2.65
N GLY A 577 36.52 9.15 -2.03
CA GLY A 577 37.06 9.40 -0.70
C GLY A 577 38.05 8.37 -0.20
N ARG A 578 38.62 8.66 0.98
CA ARG A 578 39.48 7.75 1.72
C ARG A 578 38.63 6.75 2.48
N ALA A 579 38.91 5.47 2.26
CA ALA A 579 38.30 4.37 2.98
C ALA A 579 38.81 4.37 4.42
N GLY A 580 37.89 4.21 5.36
CA GLY A 580 38.21 4.02 6.76
C GLY A 580 38.48 2.56 7.11
N GLY A 581 38.84 2.33 8.37
CA GLY A 581 39.10 0.99 8.90
C GLY A 581 40.49 0.43 8.57
N ARG A 582 40.75 -0.78 9.06
CA ARG A 582 42.03 -1.49 8.93
C ARG A 582 42.31 -2.05 7.53
N ASP A 583 41.26 -2.43 6.82
CA ASP A 583 41.31 -3.09 5.52
C ASP A 583 41.07 -2.13 4.34
N GLN A 584 40.80 -0.85 4.65
CA GLN A 584 40.75 0.27 3.70
C GLN A 584 39.85 0.03 2.47
N PHE A 585 38.61 -0.39 2.69
CA PHE A 585 37.58 -0.51 1.65
C PHE A 585 36.31 0.25 2.00
N THR A 586 35.41 0.42 1.03
CA THR A 586 34.10 1.08 1.18
C THR A 586 32.98 0.23 0.58
N THR A 587 31.75 0.54 0.96
CA THR A 587 30.55 -0.15 0.45
C THR A 587 29.45 0.84 0.09
N VAL A 588 28.59 0.44 -0.85
CA VAL A 588 27.44 1.24 -1.31
C VAL A 588 26.24 0.34 -1.50
N THR A 589 25.08 0.78 -1.03
CA THR A 589 23.79 0.11 -1.28
C THR A 589 23.10 0.70 -2.50
N GLU A 590 23.16 2.01 -2.67
CA GLU A 590 22.73 2.70 -3.89
C GLU A 590 23.44 4.06 -3.96
N LEU A 591 23.75 4.50 -5.17
CA LEU A 591 24.12 5.88 -5.44
C LEU A 591 23.01 6.51 -6.30
N GLU A 592 22.11 7.25 -5.68
CA GLU A 592 21.03 7.95 -6.39
C GLU A 592 21.56 9.29 -6.89
N ALA A 593 21.57 9.51 -8.20
CA ALA A 593 21.83 10.85 -8.74
C ALA A 593 20.53 11.61 -8.93
N ARG A 594 20.44 12.83 -8.42
CA ARG A 594 19.27 13.70 -8.55
C ARG A 594 19.58 14.92 -9.40
N GLY A 595 18.58 15.33 -10.17
CA GLY A 595 18.66 16.47 -11.05
C GLY A 595 17.67 16.31 -12.20
N ALA A 596 18.10 16.57 -13.42
CA ALA A 596 17.23 16.41 -14.59
C ALA A 596 18.02 15.85 -15.75
N ILE A 597 17.36 15.12 -16.65
CA ILE A 597 17.88 14.97 -18.01
C ILE A 597 17.75 16.35 -18.65
N PRO A 598 18.85 17.08 -18.86
CA PRO A 598 18.86 18.34 -19.51
C PRO A 598 18.34 18.03 -20.89
N ALA A 599 17.23 18.64 -21.11
CA ALA A 599 16.64 18.73 -22.38
C ALA A 599 17.72 19.23 -23.41
N PRO A 600 17.87 18.61 -24.61
CA PRO A 600 18.84 18.90 -25.68
C PRO A 600 19.38 20.35 -25.91
N SER A 601 18.71 21.41 -25.47
CA SER A 601 19.14 22.81 -25.50
C SER A 601 19.63 23.42 -24.16
N ALA A 602 19.89 22.64 -23.11
CA ALA A 602 20.39 23.12 -21.81
C ALA A 602 21.91 22.90 -21.66
N TRP A 603 22.69 23.65 -22.42
CA TRP A 603 24.11 23.86 -22.16
C TRP A 603 24.42 25.35 -22.25
N ALA A 604 24.78 25.97 -21.12
CA ALA A 604 25.81 27.03 -21.04
C ALA A 604 25.94 27.53 -19.58
N PRO A 605 27.14 27.52 -18.97
CA PRO A 605 27.43 28.36 -17.83
C PRO A 605 27.55 29.82 -18.26
N ALA A 606 27.19 30.72 -17.35
CA ALA A 606 27.25 32.15 -17.52
C ALA A 606 28.69 32.69 -17.55
N GLY A 607 29.01 33.49 -18.58
CA GLY A 607 30.11 34.44 -18.54
C GLY A 607 31.08 34.34 -19.72
N GLY A 608 31.20 35.44 -20.47
CA GLY A 608 32.33 35.66 -21.38
C GLY A 608 31.93 36.04 -22.79
N HIS A 609 32.15 37.31 -23.13
CA HIS A 609 32.03 37.90 -24.46
C HIS A 609 32.66 37.06 -25.59
N ALA A 610 32.01 37.00 -26.77
CA ALA A 610 32.60 37.42 -28.05
C ALA A 610 31.62 37.17 -29.21
N TRP A 611 31.30 38.25 -29.92
CA TRP A 611 30.84 38.20 -31.30
C TRP A 611 32.03 37.85 -32.22
N GLU A 612 31.72 37.30 -33.41
CA GLU A 612 32.60 37.08 -34.59
C GLU A 612 33.19 35.67 -34.82
N ASN A 613 32.49 34.82 -35.61
CA ASN A 613 33.13 33.98 -36.64
C ASN A 613 32.13 33.46 -37.71
N PRO A 614 32.22 33.89 -38.99
CA PRO A 614 31.35 33.46 -40.09
C PRO A 614 31.67 32.08 -40.73
N ALA A 615 32.60 31.28 -40.18
CA ALA A 615 33.21 30.17 -40.93
C ALA A 615 32.58 28.77 -40.81
N ASN A 616 31.53 28.55 -40.00
CA ASN A 616 31.06 27.18 -39.71
C ASN A 616 29.76 26.76 -40.42
N TRP A 617 29.59 27.17 -41.69
CA TRP A 617 28.44 26.75 -42.51
C TRP A 617 28.88 25.78 -43.61
N SER A 618 28.32 24.56 -43.61
CA SER A 618 28.03 23.85 -44.86
C SER A 618 26.88 22.83 -44.69
N PRO A 619 26.08 22.55 -45.74
CA PRO A 619 24.83 21.82 -45.67
C PRO A 619 24.97 20.35 -46.12
N ALA A 620 24.27 19.42 -45.47
CA ALA A 620 24.00 18.11 -46.07
C ALA A 620 22.79 17.40 -45.45
N GLY A 621 21.83 17.02 -46.30
CA GLY A 621 20.99 15.83 -46.09
C GLY A 621 19.49 16.05 -45.88
N VAL A 622 18.71 15.70 -46.91
CA VAL A 622 17.25 15.41 -46.96
C VAL A 622 17.15 14.05 -47.72
N PRO A 623 16.16 13.11 -47.61
CA PRO A 623 14.85 13.04 -46.89
C PRO A 623 14.45 11.67 -46.24
N GLY A 624 13.25 11.57 -45.62
CA GLY A 624 12.42 10.34 -45.41
C GLY A 624 10.97 10.64 -44.91
N PRO A 625 9.93 9.80 -45.17
CA PRO A 625 8.54 10.25 -45.39
C PRO A 625 7.49 9.98 -44.27
N GLU A 626 7.83 10.08 -42.98
CA GLU A 626 6.81 9.99 -41.90
C GLU A 626 6.78 11.29 -41.09
N GLY A 627 5.77 12.12 -41.41
CA GLY A 627 5.67 13.52 -40.99
C GLY A 627 5.05 13.72 -39.60
N ILE A 628 5.86 13.59 -38.55
CA ILE A 628 5.56 14.08 -37.20
C ILE A 628 6.80 14.82 -36.68
N ALA A 629 6.63 16.09 -36.30
CA ALA A 629 7.68 16.90 -35.68
C ALA A 629 7.80 16.58 -34.17
N VAL A 630 9.02 16.37 -33.66
CA VAL A 630 9.28 16.02 -32.26
C VAL A 630 10.14 17.11 -31.63
N PHE A 631 9.69 17.70 -30.51
CA PHE A 631 10.47 18.67 -29.75
C PHE A 631 11.45 17.91 -28.85
N ALA A 632 12.74 17.98 -29.18
CA ALA A 632 13.82 17.50 -28.34
C ALA A 632 14.28 18.71 -27.51
N SER A 633 14.01 18.63 -26.22
CA SER A 633 13.86 19.68 -25.19
C SER A 633 15.06 20.68 -25.05
N ALA A 634 14.95 21.95 -24.58
CA ALA A 634 15.26 22.48 -23.23
C ALA A 634 14.66 23.85 -22.91
N PRO A 635 14.74 24.31 -21.64
CA PRO A 635 14.09 25.54 -21.25
C PRO A 635 14.89 26.71 -21.81
N GLN A 636 14.40 27.30 -22.90
CA GLN A 636 14.76 28.65 -23.32
C GLN A 636 13.47 29.39 -23.69
N PRO A 637 13.27 30.63 -23.23
CA PRO A 637 12.20 31.48 -23.72
C PRO A 637 12.46 31.82 -25.20
N VAL A 638 11.56 31.38 -26.10
CA VAL A 638 11.69 31.67 -27.53
C VAL A 638 10.97 32.99 -27.85
N ALA A 639 11.73 34.06 -28.06
CA ALA A 639 11.22 35.33 -28.60
C ALA A 639 11.39 35.36 -30.13
N LEU A 640 10.29 35.34 -30.87
CA LEU A 640 10.28 35.44 -32.34
C LEU A 640 10.37 36.90 -32.76
N ALA A 641 11.52 37.33 -33.31
CA ALA A 641 11.72 38.71 -33.77
C ALA A 641 12.25 38.88 -35.21
N GLN A 642 12.67 37.81 -35.91
CA GLN A 642 13.05 37.87 -37.34
C GLN A 642 12.81 36.51 -38.03
N PRO A 643 12.51 36.51 -39.34
CA PRO A 643 12.37 35.30 -40.11
C PRO A 643 13.75 34.67 -40.34
N GLU A 644 13.78 33.34 -40.30
CA GLU A 644 14.90 32.44 -40.60
C GLU A 644 15.62 31.83 -39.38
N THR A 645 15.33 30.53 -39.20
CA THR A 645 15.85 29.52 -38.25
C THR A 645 15.39 29.56 -36.78
N ALA A 646 14.18 29.07 -36.55
CA ALA A 646 13.74 28.50 -35.27
C ALA A 646 14.34 27.09 -35.09
N LEU A 647 15.15 26.86 -34.06
CA LEU A 647 15.62 25.53 -33.66
C LEU A 647 15.05 25.23 -32.27
N GLY A 648 14.05 24.37 -32.27
CA GLY A 648 13.15 24.06 -31.15
C GLY A 648 11.71 23.81 -31.61
N LEU A 649 11.34 24.32 -32.80
CA LEU A 649 10.07 24.06 -33.50
C LEU A 649 10.40 23.50 -34.90
N ASP A 650 10.25 22.20 -35.16
CA ASP A 650 10.25 21.70 -36.54
C ASP A 650 8.87 21.92 -37.16
N LEU A 651 8.77 22.96 -37.98
CA LEU A 651 7.55 23.31 -38.70
C LEU A 651 7.54 22.74 -40.14
N ARG A 652 8.45 21.83 -40.52
CA ARG A 652 8.56 21.44 -41.94
C ARG A 652 7.48 20.44 -42.33
N SER A 653 6.70 20.85 -43.34
CA SER A 653 5.74 20.10 -44.16
C SER A 653 4.24 20.15 -43.82
N GLY A 654 3.77 21.21 -43.15
CA GLY A 654 2.34 21.43 -42.94
C GLY A 654 1.89 22.89 -42.85
N GLY A 655 2.21 23.71 -43.86
CA GLY A 655 1.57 25.02 -44.09
C GLY A 655 1.46 25.94 -42.86
N TRP A 656 2.59 26.49 -42.43
CA TRP A 656 2.63 27.57 -41.45
C TRP A 656 3.13 28.85 -42.12
N THR A 657 2.55 29.97 -41.73
CA THR A 657 2.97 31.31 -42.17
C THR A 657 3.21 32.16 -40.92
N VAL A 658 4.26 32.99 -40.99
CA VAL A 658 4.49 34.05 -40.00
C VAL A 658 3.94 35.34 -40.60
N GLU A 659 2.85 35.85 -40.03
CA GLU A 659 2.15 37.04 -40.54
C GLU A 659 2.35 38.23 -39.58
N GLY A 660 2.17 39.45 -40.11
CA GLY A 660 2.20 40.67 -39.30
C GLY A 660 3.52 40.93 -38.56
N ALA A 661 4.62 41.15 -39.31
CA ALA A 661 5.94 41.52 -38.79
C ALA A 661 6.59 40.55 -37.78
N GLY A 662 6.14 39.29 -37.69
CA GLY A 662 6.76 38.27 -36.83
C GLY A 662 5.94 37.87 -35.60
N HIS A 663 4.73 38.39 -35.43
CA HIS A 663 3.99 38.28 -34.16
C HIS A 663 2.94 37.14 -34.10
N THR A 664 2.65 36.47 -35.22
CA THR A 664 1.66 35.37 -35.26
C THR A 664 2.21 34.14 -35.99
N LEU A 665 2.05 32.96 -35.38
CA LEU A 665 2.44 31.64 -35.89
C LEU A 665 1.20 30.86 -36.31
N THR A 666 1.02 30.60 -37.61
CA THR A 666 -0.14 29.84 -38.11
C THR A 666 0.15 28.33 -38.20
N LEU A 667 -0.75 27.45 -37.74
CA LEU A 667 -0.60 25.99 -37.75
C LEU A 667 -1.55 25.30 -38.73
N GLY A 668 -1.04 24.30 -39.47
CA GLY A 668 -1.83 23.37 -40.27
C GLY A 668 -2.31 22.14 -39.46
N ALA A 669 -2.91 21.16 -40.14
CA ALA A 669 -3.65 20.06 -39.51
C ALA A 669 -2.83 19.15 -38.55
N ALA A 670 -1.50 19.12 -38.69
CA ALA A 670 -0.61 18.32 -37.85
C ALA A 670 -0.31 18.95 -36.47
N GLY A 671 -0.71 20.21 -36.22
CA GLY A 671 -0.59 20.90 -34.93
C GLY A 671 0.83 20.92 -34.33
N ILE A 672 0.91 20.83 -32.98
CA ILE A 672 2.15 20.85 -32.18
C ILE A 672 2.34 19.51 -31.49
N ALA A 673 3.48 18.84 -31.65
CA ALA A 673 3.77 17.61 -30.92
C ALA A 673 4.99 17.77 -30.01
N ALA A 674 4.83 17.62 -28.69
CA ALA A 674 5.92 17.70 -27.72
C ALA A 674 6.14 16.35 -27.04
N ALA A 675 7.40 15.93 -26.89
CA ALA A 675 7.77 14.68 -26.23
C ALA A 675 8.88 14.93 -25.20
N GLY A 676 8.88 14.19 -24.09
CA GLY A 676 9.84 14.36 -22.99
C GLY A 676 9.42 15.43 -21.97
N ALA A 677 9.82 15.23 -20.71
CA ALA A 677 9.41 16.12 -19.63
C ALA A 677 10.04 17.53 -19.74
N GLY A 678 9.25 18.57 -19.45
CA GLY A 678 9.70 19.96 -19.47
C GLY A 678 8.72 20.94 -20.11
N THR A 679 8.91 22.24 -19.87
CA THR A 679 8.03 23.30 -20.37
C THR A 679 8.62 24.00 -21.61
N SER A 680 7.88 24.00 -22.71
CA SER A 680 8.15 24.76 -23.93
C SER A 680 7.23 25.97 -24.00
N VAL A 681 7.78 27.18 -24.14
CA VAL A 681 7.00 28.43 -24.18
C VAL A 681 6.98 29.02 -25.60
N VAL A 682 5.80 29.29 -26.12
CA VAL A 682 5.53 29.96 -27.40
C VAL A 682 5.01 31.37 -27.13
N ALA A 683 5.91 32.36 -27.26
CA ALA A 683 5.58 33.76 -26.97
C ALA A 683 4.75 34.44 -28.08
N ALA A 684 4.75 33.91 -29.30
CA ALA A 684 3.93 34.44 -30.40
C ALA A 684 2.48 33.91 -30.32
N ARG A 685 1.52 34.68 -30.84
CA ARG A 685 0.13 34.22 -30.95
C ARG A 685 0.05 33.07 -31.94
N VAL A 686 -0.61 31.98 -31.58
CA VAL A 686 -0.75 30.80 -32.44
C VAL A 686 -2.11 30.84 -33.14
N ARG A 687 -2.17 30.78 -34.48
CA ARG A 687 -3.42 30.73 -35.24
C ARG A 687 -3.62 29.36 -35.90
N LEU A 688 -4.80 28.74 -35.84
CA LEU A 688 -5.08 27.51 -36.59
C LEU A 688 -5.62 27.83 -38.00
N ALA A 689 -5.05 27.18 -39.02
CA ALA A 689 -5.52 27.26 -40.41
C ALA A 689 -6.31 26.02 -40.87
N ALA A 690 -6.32 24.97 -40.05
CA ALA A 690 -7.11 23.75 -40.23
C ALA A 690 -7.40 23.10 -38.87
N ASN A 691 -8.32 22.12 -38.85
CA ASN A 691 -8.50 21.27 -37.66
C ASN A 691 -7.17 20.60 -37.32
N SER A 692 -6.68 20.81 -36.10
CA SER A 692 -5.30 20.53 -35.72
C SER A 692 -5.22 19.56 -34.55
N ILE A 693 -4.21 18.67 -34.55
CA ILE A 693 -3.94 17.74 -33.45
C ILE A 693 -2.62 18.14 -32.78
N CYS A 694 -2.66 18.44 -31.48
CA CYS A 694 -1.47 18.70 -30.66
C CYS A 694 -1.21 17.53 -29.70
N THR A 695 -0.09 16.83 -29.86
CA THR A 695 0.24 15.62 -29.10
C THR A 695 1.32 15.92 -28.06
N ILE A 696 0.98 15.88 -26.77
CA ILE A 696 1.85 16.28 -25.66
C ILE A 696 2.16 15.06 -24.77
N GLY A 697 3.40 14.60 -24.81
CA GLY A 697 3.90 13.44 -24.08
C GLY A 697 4.01 13.65 -22.57
N GLU A 698 4.30 12.58 -21.84
CA GLU A 698 4.32 12.57 -20.37
C GLU A 698 5.37 13.54 -19.80
N GLY A 699 4.95 14.33 -18.80
CA GLY A 699 5.77 15.39 -18.19
C GLY A 699 6.01 16.62 -19.08
N ALA A 700 5.59 16.62 -20.35
CA ALA A 700 5.76 17.76 -21.24
C ALA A 700 4.68 18.83 -20.98
N VAL A 701 5.06 20.11 -21.03
CA VAL A 701 4.15 21.25 -20.98
C VAL A 701 4.43 22.13 -22.20
N VAL A 702 3.41 22.45 -22.99
CA VAL A 702 3.50 23.47 -24.04
C VAL A 702 2.66 24.66 -23.60
N GLN A 703 3.30 25.81 -23.41
CA GLN A 703 2.72 27.05 -22.93
C GLN A 703 2.65 28.07 -24.08
N LEU A 704 1.45 28.48 -24.50
CA LEU A 704 1.21 29.47 -25.55
C LEU A 704 0.99 30.85 -24.91
N ASP A 705 2.07 31.52 -24.53
CA ASP A 705 2.04 32.84 -23.89
C ASP A 705 1.46 33.94 -24.78
N GLY A 706 1.63 33.82 -26.11
CA GLY A 706 1.04 34.75 -27.07
C GLY A 706 -0.47 34.57 -27.29
N GLY A 707 -1.07 33.51 -26.74
CA GLY A 707 -2.47 33.15 -26.91
C GLY A 707 -2.75 32.28 -28.14
N LEU A 708 -3.98 31.78 -28.24
CA LEU A 708 -4.45 30.85 -29.27
C LEU A 708 -5.63 31.45 -30.04
N ASP A 709 -5.49 31.59 -31.36
CA ASP A 709 -6.53 31.95 -32.30
C ASP A 709 -6.96 30.69 -33.08
N GLY A 710 -8.15 30.19 -32.82
CA GLY A 710 -8.66 28.99 -33.47
C GLY A 710 -8.99 29.16 -34.95
N GLY A 711 -9.12 30.38 -35.47
CA GLY A 711 -9.41 30.64 -36.88
C GLY A 711 -10.65 29.92 -37.43
N GLY A 712 -11.64 29.61 -36.57
CA GLY A 712 -12.82 28.81 -36.92
C GLY A 712 -12.57 27.30 -37.05
N CYS A 713 -11.47 26.79 -36.50
CA CYS A 713 -11.07 25.38 -36.57
C CYS A 713 -11.21 24.65 -35.22
N ILE A 714 -11.18 23.32 -35.26
CA ILE A 714 -11.21 22.43 -34.08
C ILE A 714 -9.78 22.10 -33.65
N LEU A 715 -9.50 22.16 -32.35
CA LEU A 715 -8.25 21.70 -31.75
C LEU A 715 -8.44 20.33 -31.09
N THR A 716 -7.50 19.41 -31.26
CA THR A 716 -7.44 18.13 -30.53
C THR A 716 -6.14 18.06 -29.75
N LYS A 717 -6.19 18.12 -28.43
CA LYS A 717 -5.03 17.86 -27.56
C LYS A 717 -4.99 16.37 -27.24
N SER A 718 -3.85 15.71 -27.38
CA SER A 718 -3.66 14.27 -27.12
C SER A 718 -2.42 14.02 -26.26
N GLY A 719 -2.38 12.93 -25.51
CA GLY A 719 -1.24 12.51 -24.70
C GLY A 719 -1.26 13.06 -23.27
N PRO A 720 -0.48 12.46 -22.35
CA PRO A 720 -0.62 12.70 -20.90
C PRO A 720 -0.07 14.05 -20.41
N GLY A 721 0.69 14.81 -21.21
CA GLY A 721 1.25 16.10 -20.82
C GLY A 721 0.25 17.26 -20.84
N THR A 722 0.74 18.50 -20.77
CA THR A 722 -0.08 19.72 -20.63
C THR A 722 0.04 20.64 -21.85
N LEU A 723 -1.09 21.09 -22.40
CA LEU A 723 -1.13 22.24 -23.31
C LEU A 723 -1.79 23.41 -22.57
N ALA A 724 -1.14 24.55 -22.51
CA ALA A 724 -1.60 25.72 -21.81
C ALA A 724 -1.60 26.92 -22.76
N ALA A 725 -2.67 27.72 -22.78
CA ALA A 725 -2.78 28.92 -23.58
C ALA A 725 -3.07 30.12 -22.69
N ALA A 726 -2.35 31.23 -22.88
CA ALA A 726 -2.55 32.44 -22.09
C ALA A 726 -3.91 33.11 -22.36
N ASP A 727 -4.43 33.00 -23.58
CA ASP A 727 -5.82 33.28 -23.94
C ASP A 727 -6.25 32.41 -25.13
N ALA A 728 -7.55 32.35 -25.42
CA ALA A 728 -8.08 31.68 -26.58
C ALA A 728 -9.28 32.40 -27.24
N THR A 729 -9.22 32.56 -28.56
CA THR A 729 -10.24 33.21 -29.40
C THR A 729 -10.59 32.35 -30.62
N ASP A 730 -11.81 32.44 -31.14
CA ASP A 730 -12.23 31.86 -32.44
C ASP A 730 -11.99 30.33 -32.62
N LEU A 731 -12.02 29.54 -31.54
CA LEU A 731 -11.98 28.08 -31.62
C LEU A 731 -13.37 27.51 -31.97
N ALA A 732 -13.49 26.73 -33.04
CA ALA A 732 -14.74 26.07 -33.40
C ALA A 732 -15.03 24.78 -32.62
N GLY A 733 -14.06 24.27 -31.84
CA GLY A 733 -14.26 23.13 -30.94
C GLY A 733 -12.95 22.63 -30.31
N LEU A 734 -13.04 21.79 -29.29
CA LEU A 734 -11.87 21.22 -28.58
C LEU A 734 -12.09 19.76 -28.20
N ASN A 735 -11.12 18.89 -28.49
CA ASN A 735 -11.07 17.53 -27.97
C ASN A 735 -9.82 17.37 -27.09
N ILE A 736 -9.93 16.70 -25.95
CA ILE A 736 -8.80 16.37 -25.08
C ILE A 736 -8.75 14.85 -24.92
N LEU A 737 -7.66 14.21 -25.34
CA LEU A 737 -7.44 12.77 -25.33
C LEU A 737 -6.31 12.43 -24.35
N GLY A 738 -6.63 12.45 -23.06
CA GLY A 738 -5.69 12.29 -21.94
C GLY A 738 -4.92 13.57 -21.60
N GLY A 739 -4.46 13.67 -20.34
CA GLY A 739 -3.62 14.76 -19.81
C GLY A 739 -4.33 16.13 -19.69
N THR A 740 -3.58 17.23 -19.60
CA THR A 740 -4.14 18.54 -19.20
C THR A 740 -4.26 19.57 -20.34
N MET A 741 -5.35 20.34 -20.36
CA MET A 741 -5.53 21.59 -21.11
C MET A 741 -5.76 22.76 -20.12
N VAL A 742 -5.01 23.85 -20.27
CA VAL A 742 -5.08 25.04 -19.41
C VAL A 742 -5.42 26.29 -20.24
N PHE A 743 -6.36 27.09 -19.78
CA PHE A 743 -6.70 28.40 -20.36
C PHE A 743 -6.47 29.51 -19.33
N GLY A 744 -5.49 30.38 -19.57
CA GLY A 744 -5.04 31.41 -18.63
C GLY A 744 -5.78 32.75 -18.75
N GLY A 745 -6.66 32.91 -19.74
CA GLY A 745 -7.28 34.20 -20.05
C GLY A 745 -8.35 34.58 -19.04
N ALA A 746 -8.59 35.89 -18.90
CA ALA A 746 -9.66 36.38 -18.03
C ALA A 746 -11.07 36.00 -18.55
N ALA A 747 -11.22 35.83 -19.86
CA ALA A 747 -12.47 35.45 -20.53
C ALA A 747 -12.20 34.75 -21.88
N ASP A 748 -11.89 33.45 -21.83
CA ASP A 748 -11.62 32.64 -23.03
C ASP A 748 -12.92 32.09 -23.63
N ALA A 749 -12.96 31.88 -24.95
CA ALA A 749 -14.17 31.40 -25.62
C ALA A 749 -13.90 30.36 -26.72
N ILE A 750 -14.67 29.26 -26.66
CA ILE A 750 -14.75 28.21 -27.66
C ILE A 750 -16.17 28.24 -28.25
N ALA A 751 -16.32 28.45 -29.55
CA ALA A 751 -17.61 28.62 -30.21
C ALA A 751 -18.43 27.32 -30.34
N GLY A 752 -17.77 26.16 -30.47
CA GLY A 752 -18.44 24.87 -30.67
C GLY A 752 -18.21 23.86 -29.54
N PRO A 753 -18.36 22.54 -29.80
CA PRO A 753 -18.36 21.51 -28.76
C PRO A 753 -16.98 21.28 -28.13
N VAL A 754 -16.98 20.79 -26.89
CA VAL A 754 -15.78 20.33 -26.18
C VAL A 754 -15.95 18.89 -25.75
N ALA A 755 -14.93 18.05 -25.94
CA ALA A 755 -14.94 16.65 -25.51
C ALA A 755 -13.71 16.34 -24.62
N LEU A 756 -13.97 15.82 -23.42
CA LEU A 756 -12.96 15.23 -22.54
C LEU A 756 -12.99 13.72 -22.75
N LEU A 757 -11.90 13.17 -23.28
CA LEU A 757 -11.78 11.78 -23.70
C LEU A 757 -10.60 11.13 -22.98
N GLY A 758 -10.81 10.01 -22.29
CA GLY A 758 -9.77 9.37 -21.47
C GLY A 758 -9.61 10.03 -20.10
N ASP A 759 -8.41 10.01 -19.53
CA ASP A 759 -8.12 10.62 -18.21
C ASP A 759 -7.62 12.07 -18.42
N SER A 760 -8.58 12.97 -18.70
CA SER A 760 -8.30 14.34 -19.14
C SER A 760 -8.61 15.40 -18.08
N THR A 761 -7.80 16.46 -18.04
CA THR A 761 -7.99 17.61 -17.15
C THR A 761 -8.23 18.88 -17.97
N LEU A 762 -9.32 19.60 -17.72
CA LEU A 762 -9.59 20.92 -18.29
C LEU A 762 -9.63 21.96 -17.17
N THR A 763 -8.74 22.95 -17.21
CA THR A 763 -8.65 23.98 -16.18
C THR A 763 -8.55 25.37 -16.80
N THR A 764 -9.04 26.38 -16.08
CA THR A 764 -8.93 27.77 -16.49
C THR A 764 -8.59 28.66 -15.29
N GLY A 765 -7.77 29.69 -15.52
CA GLY A 765 -7.43 30.71 -14.53
C GLY A 765 -8.57 31.70 -14.25
N GLY A 766 -9.63 31.68 -15.06
CA GLY A 766 -10.76 32.62 -14.98
C GLY A 766 -12.07 31.98 -15.44
N THR A 767 -12.71 32.58 -16.44
CA THR A 767 -13.94 32.06 -17.05
C THR A 767 -13.68 31.58 -18.47
N LEU A 768 -14.06 30.33 -18.78
CA LEU A 768 -14.03 29.75 -20.11
C LEU A 768 -15.46 29.56 -20.64
N SER A 769 -15.84 30.29 -21.69
CA SER A 769 -17.14 30.14 -22.36
C SER A 769 -17.07 29.08 -23.45
N ILE A 770 -18.01 28.13 -23.45
CA ILE A 770 -18.14 27.08 -24.47
C ILE A 770 -19.52 27.22 -25.11
N GLY A 771 -19.59 27.58 -26.38
CA GLY A 771 -20.85 27.77 -27.11
C GLY A 771 -21.57 26.46 -27.46
N GLY A 772 -20.83 25.36 -27.64
CA GLY A 772 -21.38 24.02 -27.89
C GLY A 772 -21.53 23.17 -26.63
N PRO A 773 -21.93 21.88 -26.79
CA PRO A 773 -22.03 20.96 -25.65
C PRO A 773 -20.65 20.50 -25.16
N LEU A 774 -20.53 20.26 -23.86
CA LEU A 774 -19.39 19.57 -23.24
C LEU A 774 -19.69 18.07 -23.09
N THR A 775 -18.85 17.18 -23.62
CA THR A 775 -19.01 15.72 -23.50
C THR A 775 -17.85 15.11 -22.72
N VAL A 776 -18.12 14.17 -21.82
CA VAL A 776 -17.11 13.51 -20.98
C VAL A 776 -17.15 11.99 -21.17
N GLN A 777 -16.01 11.42 -21.53
CA GLN A 777 -15.77 9.99 -21.72
C GLN A 777 -14.45 9.58 -21.05
N GLY A 778 -14.40 8.47 -20.32
CA GLY A 778 -13.19 8.02 -19.61
C GLY A 778 -13.28 8.13 -18.09
N ALA A 779 -12.39 7.44 -17.38
CA ALA A 779 -12.58 7.07 -15.97
C ALA A 779 -12.02 8.05 -14.95
N ALA A 780 -11.22 9.05 -15.36
CA ALA A 780 -10.66 10.05 -14.45
C ALA A 780 -10.59 11.47 -15.03
N ASN A 781 -11.70 11.98 -15.59
CA ASN A 781 -11.73 13.35 -16.12
C ASN A 781 -11.91 14.39 -15.01
N GLN A 782 -11.27 15.55 -15.11
CA GLN A 782 -11.28 16.55 -14.04
C GLN A 782 -11.43 18.00 -14.52
N VAL A 783 -12.15 18.80 -13.73
CA VAL A 783 -12.16 20.26 -13.78
C VAL A 783 -11.72 20.77 -12.39
N PRO A 784 -10.41 20.97 -12.17
CA PRO A 784 -9.86 21.18 -10.84
C PRO A 784 -10.11 22.58 -10.29
N ALA A 785 -10.28 23.58 -11.16
CA ALA A 785 -10.48 24.98 -10.79
C ALA A 785 -11.09 25.79 -11.96
N GLY A 786 -11.49 27.03 -11.67
CA GLY A 786 -12.03 27.97 -12.66
C GLY A 786 -13.52 27.77 -12.96
N THR A 787 -14.09 28.66 -13.77
CA THR A 787 -15.51 28.63 -14.15
C THR A 787 -15.68 28.35 -15.64
N ILE A 788 -16.40 27.30 -16.00
CA ILE A 788 -16.76 26.97 -17.39
C ILE A 788 -18.22 27.36 -17.62
N VAL A 789 -18.49 28.25 -18.57
CA VAL A 789 -19.83 28.72 -18.94
C VAL A 789 -20.27 28.04 -20.22
N LEU A 790 -21.27 27.16 -20.15
CA LEU A 790 -21.77 26.37 -21.27
C LEU A 790 -22.95 27.04 -21.97
N GLY A 791 -22.97 27.02 -23.30
CA GLY A 791 -24.07 27.50 -24.13
C GLY A 791 -25.12 26.42 -24.42
N ALA A 792 -24.72 25.15 -24.45
CA ALA A 792 -25.58 24.03 -24.88
C ALA A 792 -25.60 22.83 -23.90
N GLY A 793 -25.24 23.05 -22.62
CA GLY A 793 -25.22 22.00 -21.60
C GLY A 793 -24.03 21.03 -21.71
N ALA A 794 -24.10 19.93 -20.95
CA ALA A 794 -23.03 18.94 -20.86
C ALA A 794 -23.58 17.51 -20.75
N VAL A 795 -22.79 16.51 -21.14
CA VAL A 795 -23.11 15.09 -21.01
C VAL A 795 -21.92 14.32 -20.46
N ILE A 796 -22.12 13.58 -19.38
CA ILE A 796 -21.17 12.59 -18.85
C ILE A 796 -21.67 11.21 -19.31
N ASP A 797 -20.92 10.56 -20.19
CA ASP A 797 -21.33 9.28 -20.77
C ASP A 797 -21.26 8.11 -19.77
N ALA A 798 -21.88 6.99 -20.14
CA ALA A 798 -21.86 5.78 -19.34
C ALA A 798 -20.42 5.32 -19.07
N SER A 799 -20.15 4.90 -17.83
CA SER A 799 -18.80 4.51 -17.37
C SER A 799 -17.75 5.63 -17.35
N ALA A 800 -18.13 6.88 -17.67
CA ALA A 800 -17.24 8.03 -17.52
C ALA A 800 -17.31 8.61 -16.09
N VAL A 801 -16.24 9.23 -15.64
CA VAL A 801 -16.19 9.95 -14.35
C VAL A 801 -15.75 11.38 -14.60
N LEU A 802 -16.49 12.35 -14.04
CA LEU A 802 -16.10 13.76 -13.95
C LEU A 802 -15.88 14.16 -12.49
N ILE A 803 -14.66 14.58 -12.15
CA ILE A 803 -14.29 15.20 -10.88
C ILE A 803 -14.32 16.72 -11.05
N LEU A 804 -15.36 17.37 -10.52
CA LEU A 804 -15.59 18.80 -10.61
C LEU A 804 -15.27 19.48 -9.27
N ASN A 805 -14.15 20.20 -9.23
CA ASN A 805 -13.76 21.07 -8.11
C ASN A 805 -13.85 22.57 -8.45
N GLY A 806 -13.93 22.91 -9.75
CA GLY A 806 -14.26 24.25 -10.25
C GLY A 806 -15.78 24.50 -10.34
N ALA A 807 -16.19 25.32 -11.30
CA ALA A 807 -17.60 25.64 -11.53
C ALA A 807 -18.05 25.37 -12.97
N LEU A 808 -19.26 24.85 -13.15
CA LEU A 808 -19.99 24.81 -14.42
C LEU A 808 -21.18 25.77 -14.32
N ALA A 809 -21.35 26.67 -15.27
CA ALA A 809 -22.45 27.63 -15.33
C ALA A 809 -22.99 27.74 -16.76
N GLY A 810 -24.02 28.55 -16.99
CA GLY A 810 -24.53 28.86 -18.33
C GLY A 810 -25.95 28.34 -18.60
N SER A 811 -26.20 27.88 -19.82
CA SER A 811 -27.49 27.41 -20.31
C SER A 811 -27.47 25.94 -20.75
N GLY A 812 -28.65 25.32 -20.76
CA GLY A 812 -28.83 23.90 -21.08
C GLY A 812 -28.93 23.03 -19.82
N THR A 813 -28.64 21.75 -19.97
CA THR A 813 -28.74 20.74 -18.89
C THR A 813 -27.43 19.96 -18.83
N LEU A 814 -26.97 19.61 -17.62
CA LEU A 814 -25.92 18.63 -17.41
C LEU A 814 -26.56 17.24 -17.29
N VAL A 815 -26.32 16.37 -18.26
CA VAL A 815 -26.83 15.00 -18.31
C VAL A 815 -25.77 14.05 -17.74
N VAL A 816 -26.14 13.20 -16.79
CA VAL A 816 -25.23 12.27 -16.11
C VAL A 816 -25.66 10.82 -16.37
N ARG A 817 -24.85 10.07 -17.12
CA ARG A 817 -24.97 8.62 -17.34
C ARG A 817 -23.84 7.82 -16.68
N GLY A 818 -22.73 8.47 -16.35
CA GLY A 818 -21.61 7.94 -15.58
C GLY A 818 -21.60 8.50 -14.15
N THR A 819 -20.43 8.84 -13.62
CA THR A 819 -20.28 9.36 -12.25
C THR A 819 -19.87 10.83 -12.27
N LEU A 820 -20.54 11.66 -11.48
CA LEU A 820 -20.15 13.04 -11.20
C LEU A 820 -19.77 13.17 -9.72
N MET A 821 -18.58 13.69 -9.47
CA MET A 821 -18.01 13.83 -8.13
C MET A 821 -17.23 15.13 -7.95
N GLY A 822 -16.77 15.40 -6.72
CA GLY A 822 -15.98 16.58 -6.36
C GLY A 822 -16.76 17.64 -5.58
N LYS A 823 -16.11 18.79 -5.35
CA LYS A 823 -16.57 19.86 -4.44
C LYS A 823 -16.96 21.17 -5.13
N GLY A 824 -17.24 21.12 -6.41
CA GLY A 824 -17.46 22.29 -7.26
C GLY A 824 -18.87 22.89 -7.16
N THR A 825 -19.16 23.82 -8.09
CA THR A 825 -20.48 24.45 -8.22
C THR A 825 -21.08 24.23 -9.61
N ILE A 826 -22.34 23.84 -9.70
CA ILE A 826 -23.06 23.58 -10.96
C ILE A 826 -24.28 24.52 -11.04
N GLY A 827 -24.14 25.62 -11.76
CA GLY A 827 -25.22 26.55 -12.08
C GLY A 827 -26.22 26.04 -13.12
N LEU A 828 -26.04 24.82 -13.63
CA LEU A 828 -26.92 24.19 -14.62
C LEU A 828 -27.92 23.25 -13.96
N PRO A 829 -29.14 23.11 -14.50
CA PRO A 829 -30.04 22.02 -14.17
C PRO A 829 -29.39 20.66 -14.47
N LEU A 830 -29.56 19.70 -13.57
CA LEU A 830 -28.96 18.37 -13.68
C LEU A 830 -30.00 17.31 -14.06
N SER A 831 -29.78 16.54 -15.12
CA SER A 831 -30.59 15.35 -15.44
C SER A 831 -29.73 14.10 -15.26
N ILE A 832 -30.16 13.19 -14.40
CA ILE A 832 -29.46 11.92 -14.17
C ILE A 832 -30.23 10.83 -14.91
N GLU A 833 -29.57 10.20 -15.87
CA GLU A 833 -30.13 9.12 -16.69
C GLU A 833 -29.72 7.75 -16.15
N ALA A 834 -30.21 6.68 -16.80
CA ALA A 834 -29.99 5.30 -16.36
C ALA A 834 -28.49 4.98 -16.17
N GLY A 835 -28.12 4.55 -14.96
CA GLY A 835 -26.74 4.21 -14.60
C GLY A 835 -25.89 5.39 -14.12
N GLY A 836 -26.45 6.60 -14.10
CA GLY A 836 -25.78 7.78 -13.57
C GLY A 836 -25.67 7.78 -12.04
N GLU A 837 -24.55 8.34 -11.54
CA GLU A 837 -24.23 8.46 -10.11
C GLU A 837 -23.74 9.86 -9.74
N ILE A 838 -24.19 10.35 -8.58
CA ILE A 838 -23.66 11.56 -7.92
C ILE A 838 -22.95 11.16 -6.64
N CYS A 839 -21.69 11.57 -6.46
CA CYS A 839 -20.86 11.21 -5.31
C CYS A 839 -19.90 12.36 -4.96
N PRO A 840 -20.19 13.23 -3.98
CA PRO A 840 -19.34 14.40 -3.69
C PRO A 840 -17.85 14.09 -3.40
N GLY A 841 -17.47 12.95 -2.83
CA GLY A 841 -16.12 12.37 -3.04
C GLY A 841 -15.34 11.98 -1.78
N ALA A 842 -14.00 11.84 -1.93
CA ALA A 842 -13.06 11.37 -0.90
C ALA A 842 -11.81 12.28 -0.79
N PRO A 843 -11.51 12.90 0.38
CA PRO A 843 -12.36 12.91 1.58
C PRO A 843 -13.71 13.55 1.29
N SER A 844 -14.69 13.35 2.17
CA SER A 844 -16.06 13.86 2.00
C SER A 844 -16.08 15.37 1.71
N THR A 845 -17.06 15.86 0.93
CA THR A 845 -17.14 17.28 0.52
C THR A 845 -18.57 17.79 0.26
N ILE A 846 -18.72 19.11 0.06
CA ILE A 846 -19.99 19.72 -0.35
C ILE A 846 -19.97 20.08 -1.84
N LEU A 847 -20.87 19.47 -2.62
CA LEU A 847 -21.10 19.76 -4.04
C LEU A 847 -22.32 20.67 -4.19
N ALA A 848 -22.15 21.87 -4.74
CA ALA A 848 -23.26 22.80 -4.95
C ALA A 848 -23.85 22.66 -6.36
N MET A 849 -25.18 22.65 -6.49
CA MET A 849 -25.85 22.61 -7.79
C MET A 849 -27.18 23.36 -7.79
N SER A 850 -27.64 23.78 -8.96
CA SER A 850 -28.86 24.61 -9.08
C SER A 850 -30.14 23.84 -8.76
N GLN A 851 -30.47 22.82 -9.55
CA GLN A 851 -31.68 22.01 -9.42
C GLN A 851 -31.47 20.62 -10.01
N ILE A 852 -32.22 19.64 -9.50
CA ILE A 852 -32.26 18.28 -10.03
C ILE A 852 -33.51 18.11 -10.88
N LEU A 853 -33.35 17.76 -12.16
CA LEU A 853 -34.41 17.43 -13.10
C LEU A 853 -34.71 15.92 -13.06
N ASN A 854 -35.99 15.60 -12.95
CA ASN A 854 -36.48 14.23 -12.80
C ASN A 854 -36.98 13.66 -14.13
N ALA A 855 -36.15 12.82 -14.77
CA ALA A 855 -36.57 11.93 -15.85
C ALA A 855 -36.72 10.48 -15.32
N GLU A 856 -37.58 9.67 -15.94
CA GLU A 856 -38.14 8.40 -15.45
C GLU A 856 -37.14 7.21 -15.30
N ALA A 857 -35.83 7.42 -15.14
CA ALA A 857 -34.83 6.34 -15.12
C ALA A 857 -34.10 6.16 -13.76
N ALA A 858 -33.61 4.93 -13.54
CA ALA A 858 -32.91 4.48 -12.33
C ALA A 858 -31.53 5.15 -12.15
N ARG A 859 -31.26 5.68 -10.96
CA ARG A 859 -30.13 6.58 -10.67
C ARG A 859 -29.62 6.43 -9.23
N THR A 860 -28.35 6.73 -8.99
CA THR A 860 -27.69 6.55 -7.69
C THR A 860 -27.15 7.87 -7.13
N TYR A 861 -27.34 8.10 -5.84
CA TYR A 861 -26.63 9.13 -5.06
C TYR A 861 -25.85 8.43 -3.97
N SER A 862 -24.57 8.77 -3.80
CA SER A 862 -23.68 8.15 -2.82
C SER A 862 -23.10 9.23 -1.91
N PHE A 863 -23.28 9.08 -0.61
CA PHE A 863 -22.87 10.07 0.40
C PHE A 863 -22.08 9.43 1.52
N GLU A 864 -20.90 9.96 1.82
CA GLU A 864 -20.10 9.61 2.99
C GLU A 864 -20.46 10.45 4.22
N ILE A 865 -20.41 9.82 5.39
CA ILE A 865 -20.65 10.46 6.70
C ILE A 865 -19.49 10.12 7.63
N GLY A 866 -18.64 11.12 7.88
CA GLY A 866 -17.51 11.08 8.79
C GLY A 866 -17.75 11.82 10.11
N GLY A 867 -18.87 12.53 10.30
CA GLY A 867 -19.17 13.27 11.53
C GLY A 867 -20.64 13.68 11.68
N PRO A 868 -21.03 14.36 12.78
CA PRO A 868 -22.44 14.68 13.05
C PRO A 868 -23.03 15.78 12.15
N THR A 869 -22.21 16.67 11.61
CA THR A 869 -22.66 17.83 10.82
C THR A 869 -21.64 18.17 9.74
N PRO A 870 -22.07 18.61 8.54
CA PRO A 870 -21.16 19.10 7.52
C PRO A 870 -20.44 20.37 7.99
N ASP A 871 -19.24 20.62 7.45
CA ASP A 871 -18.58 21.91 7.60
C ASP A 871 -19.07 22.86 6.49
N TYR A 872 -20.10 23.64 6.79
CA TYR A 872 -20.66 24.59 5.83
C TYR A 872 -19.68 25.71 5.45
N ALA A 873 -18.81 26.11 6.37
CA ALA A 873 -17.87 27.21 6.19
C ALA A 873 -16.63 26.77 5.37
N SER A 874 -16.28 25.49 5.46
CA SER A 874 -15.20 24.87 4.70
C SER A 874 -15.73 23.70 3.84
N PRO A 875 -16.49 23.96 2.76
CA PRO A 875 -17.04 22.94 1.85
C PRO A 875 -16.05 21.86 1.38
N ALA A 876 -14.78 22.26 1.24
CA ALA A 876 -13.68 21.42 0.79
C ALA A 876 -13.15 20.44 1.84
N ASP A 877 -13.40 20.72 3.12
CA ASP A 877 -12.88 20.00 4.28
C ASP A 877 -14.02 19.37 5.12
N SER A 878 -15.24 19.39 4.58
CA SER A 878 -16.42 18.86 5.26
C SER A 878 -16.29 17.36 5.51
N VAL A 879 -16.44 16.92 6.75
CA VAL A 879 -16.39 15.49 7.08
C VAL A 879 -17.62 14.69 6.61
N ASN A 880 -18.64 15.37 6.06
CA ASN A 880 -19.85 14.74 5.52
C ASN A 880 -20.09 15.22 4.09
N ASP A 881 -20.53 14.29 3.25
CA ASP A 881 -20.97 14.59 1.90
C ASP A 881 -22.32 15.31 1.90
N LEU A 882 -22.40 16.37 1.10
CA LEU A 882 -23.61 17.16 0.94
C LEU A 882 -23.77 17.66 -0.49
N VAL A 883 -24.96 17.47 -1.05
CA VAL A 883 -25.43 18.17 -2.24
C VAL A 883 -26.25 19.38 -1.80
N ARG A 884 -25.73 20.58 -2.08
CA ARG A 884 -26.42 21.85 -1.83
C ARG A 884 -27.20 22.28 -3.06
N LEU A 885 -28.52 22.26 -2.99
CA LEU A 885 -29.44 22.75 -4.02
C LEU A 885 -29.68 24.25 -3.84
N THR A 886 -29.27 25.04 -4.82
CA THR A 886 -29.29 26.52 -4.73
C THR A 886 -30.55 27.15 -5.31
N SER A 887 -31.36 26.41 -6.08
CA SER A 887 -32.67 26.88 -6.54
C SER A 887 -33.68 26.94 -5.40
N GLU A 888 -34.17 28.15 -5.09
CA GLU A 888 -35.17 28.35 -4.04
C GLU A 888 -36.59 27.97 -4.48
N ALA A 889 -36.89 28.02 -5.78
CA ALA A 889 -38.25 27.82 -6.29
C ALA A 889 -38.60 26.33 -6.50
N LEU A 890 -37.68 25.55 -7.07
CA LEU A 890 -37.88 24.15 -7.44
C LEU A 890 -36.54 23.36 -7.36
N PRO A 891 -36.10 22.94 -6.15
CA PRO A 891 -34.85 22.19 -5.98
C PRO A 891 -34.89 20.81 -6.65
N PHE A 892 -36.08 20.19 -6.70
CA PHE A 892 -36.37 18.98 -7.45
C PHE A 892 -37.51 19.27 -8.44
N ALA A 893 -37.21 19.26 -9.73
CA ALA A 893 -38.15 19.61 -10.79
C ALA A 893 -38.41 18.43 -11.73
N ASP A 894 -39.52 18.45 -12.46
CA ASP A 894 -39.81 17.50 -13.53
C ASP A 894 -38.81 17.61 -14.70
N ALA A 895 -38.88 16.72 -15.68
CA ALA A 895 -37.97 16.73 -16.83
C ALA A 895 -38.04 18.04 -17.64
N ALA A 896 -39.15 18.80 -17.55
CA ALA A 896 -39.32 20.10 -18.18
C ALA A 896 -38.80 21.26 -17.31
N GLY A 897 -38.42 21.02 -16.05
CA GLY A 897 -37.95 22.01 -15.10
C GLY A 897 -39.03 22.96 -14.57
N GLY A 898 -40.31 22.63 -14.77
CA GLY A 898 -41.44 23.53 -14.57
C GLY A 898 -42.31 23.22 -13.34
N GLU A 899 -42.27 22.00 -12.82
CA GLU A 899 -43.07 21.58 -11.66
C GLU A 899 -42.24 20.79 -10.65
N ALA A 900 -42.61 20.84 -9.37
CA ALA A 900 -41.96 20.07 -8.32
C ALA A 900 -42.16 18.57 -8.54
N ALA A 901 -41.09 17.78 -8.50
CA ALA A 901 -41.15 16.36 -8.77
C ALA A 901 -40.56 15.52 -7.63
N ARG A 902 -41.14 14.33 -7.43
CA ARG A 902 -40.65 13.34 -6.47
C ARG A 902 -39.64 12.40 -7.12
N LEU A 903 -38.59 12.05 -6.38
CA LEU A 903 -37.74 10.91 -6.67
C LEU A 903 -38.59 9.63 -6.60
N THR A 904 -38.25 8.63 -7.40
CA THR A 904 -39.02 7.38 -7.49
C THR A 904 -38.29 6.25 -6.77
N ALA A 905 -38.93 5.10 -6.59
CA ALA A 905 -38.31 3.91 -5.98
C ALA A 905 -37.09 3.39 -6.76
N ASP A 906 -36.98 3.71 -8.05
CA ASP A 906 -35.83 3.39 -8.90
C ASP A 906 -34.61 4.29 -8.63
N THR A 907 -34.80 5.38 -7.86
CA THR A 907 -33.71 6.20 -7.34
C THR A 907 -33.14 5.57 -6.07
N VAL A 908 -31.83 5.36 -6.04
CA VAL A 908 -31.10 4.82 -4.89
C VAL A 908 -30.27 5.91 -4.23
N ILE A 909 -30.34 5.98 -2.90
CA ILE A 909 -29.50 6.83 -2.07
C ILE A 909 -28.67 5.92 -1.17
N ASP A 910 -27.39 5.77 -1.48
CA ASP A 910 -26.40 5.07 -0.66
C ASP A 910 -25.78 6.03 0.37
N VAL A 911 -25.77 5.60 1.63
CA VAL A 911 -25.19 6.34 2.74
C VAL A 911 -24.10 5.50 3.39
N TYR A 912 -22.85 5.96 3.29
CA TYR A 912 -21.65 5.29 3.76
C TYR A 912 -21.15 5.95 5.05
N PHE A 913 -21.33 5.28 6.19
CA PHE A 913 -20.75 5.73 7.45
C PHE A 913 -19.27 5.34 7.48
N ILE A 914 -18.38 6.33 7.62
CA ILE A 914 -16.91 6.13 7.79
C ILE A 914 -16.61 5.70 9.23
N TYR A 915 -17.35 4.70 9.68
CA TYR A 915 -17.33 4.15 11.03
C TYR A 915 -17.54 2.65 10.93
N ILE A 916 -16.76 1.89 11.69
CA ILE A 916 -16.97 0.43 11.80
C ILE A 916 -18.29 0.13 12.48
N ASP A 917 -18.59 0.86 13.55
CA ASP A 917 -19.90 0.89 14.19
C ASP A 917 -20.31 2.36 14.33
N PRO A 918 -21.22 2.88 13.48
CA PRO A 918 -21.62 4.28 13.53
C PRO A 918 -22.21 4.61 14.91
N PRO A 919 -21.68 5.63 15.60
CA PRO A 919 -22.18 6.01 16.91
C PRO A 919 -23.69 6.32 16.89
N GLN A 920 -24.35 6.14 18.03
CA GLN A 920 -25.73 6.59 18.16
C GLN A 920 -25.76 8.12 18.13
N GLY A 921 -26.65 8.67 17.31
CA GLY A 921 -26.73 10.11 17.18
C GLY A 921 -27.43 10.55 15.90
N GLU A 922 -27.44 11.86 15.73
CA GLU A 922 -27.97 12.54 14.55
C GLU A 922 -26.81 12.98 13.66
N TYR A 923 -26.95 12.69 12.37
CA TYR A 923 -25.96 12.94 11.33
C TYR A 923 -26.62 13.72 10.21
N LYS A 924 -26.14 14.93 9.93
CA LYS A 924 -26.64 15.76 8.84
C LYS A 924 -25.77 15.59 7.59
N ALA A 925 -26.36 15.25 6.46
CA ALA A 925 -25.66 14.95 5.21
C ALA A 925 -26.63 14.94 4.01
N ALA A 926 -26.18 14.40 2.87
CA ALA A 926 -26.98 14.11 1.67
C ALA A 926 -27.50 15.34 0.92
N PHE A 927 -28.63 15.94 1.31
CA PHE A 927 -29.23 17.07 0.58
C PHE A 927 -29.47 18.27 1.52
N PHE A 928 -29.19 19.47 1.01
CA PHE A 928 -29.61 20.76 1.59
C PHE A 928 -30.34 21.59 0.54
N ALA A 929 -31.49 22.19 0.88
CA ALA A 929 -32.21 23.11 0.01
C ALA A 929 -32.93 24.21 0.81
N ALA A 930 -33.27 25.33 0.16
CA ALA A 930 -33.95 26.45 0.83
C ALA A 930 -35.38 26.13 1.30
N GLY A 931 -36.08 25.21 0.61
CA GLY A 931 -37.43 24.75 0.95
C GLY A 931 -37.46 23.32 1.48
N ASP A 932 -38.52 22.94 2.19
CA ASP A 932 -38.73 21.57 2.66
C ASP A 932 -38.92 20.62 1.45
N PHE A 933 -38.04 19.62 1.36
CA PHE A 933 -38.02 18.64 0.28
C PHE A 933 -38.32 17.21 0.77
N ALA A 934 -38.87 17.03 1.98
CA ALA A 934 -39.19 15.71 2.53
C ALA A 934 -40.00 14.85 1.55
N ASP A 935 -41.07 15.44 0.99
CA ASP A 935 -41.94 14.80 0.02
C ASP A 935 -41.23 14.46 -1.30
N ALA A 936 -40.20 15.22 -1.67
CA ALA A 936 -39.47 15.02 -2.91
C ALA A 936 -38.57 13.78 -2.85
N VAL A 937 -38.06 13.40 -1.68
CA VAL A 937 -37.15 12.25 -1.51
C VAL A 937 -37.83 11.02 -0.87
N ALA A 938 -39.08 11.16 -0.42
CA ALA A 938 -39.82 10.15 0.34
C ALA A 938 -39.92 8.77 -0.34
N ASP A 939 -40.03 8.74 -1.67
CA ASP A 939 -40.23 7.49 -2.43
C ASP A 939 -38.90 6.88 -2.92
N ALA A 940 -37.74 7.48 -2.63
CA ALA A 940 -36.43 6.95 -3.00
C ALA A 940 -36.00 5.75 -2.11
N THR A 941 -35.22 4.83 -2.67
CA THR A 941 -34.66 3.68 -1.95
C THR A 941 -33.39 4.08 -1.21
N MET A 942 -33.41 4.10 0.12
CA MET A 942 -32.20 4.33 0.94
C MET A 942 -31.50 3.02 1.29
N ARG A 943 -30.16 3.01 1.19
CA ARG A 943 -29.30 1.91 1.65
C ARG A 943 -28.18 2.47 2.52
N TYR A 944 -27.85 1.74 3.57
CA TYR A 944 -26.86 2.18 4.55
C TYR A 944 -25.70 1.21 4.56
N TRP A 945 -24.50 1.73 4.73
CA TRP A 945 -23.24 1.00 4.66
C TRP A 945 -22.32 1.44 5.81
N ARG A 946 -21.55 0.51 6.37
CA ARG A 946 -20.56 0.78 7.42
C ARG A 946 -19.17 0.31 7.00
N LEU A 947 -18.14 1.04 7.41
CA LEU A 947 -16.75 0.72 7.13
C LEU A 947 -16.39 -0.63 7.77
N ASP A 948 -15.64 -1.50 7.10
CA ASP A 948 -15.25 -2.77 7.74
C ASP A 948 -13.87 -3.30 7.30
N GLY A 949 -13.24 -2.63 6.31
CA GLY A 949 -11.94 -3.00 5.77
C GLY A 949 -11.88 -4.35 5.03
N ARG A 950 -13.01 -5.06 4.89
CA ARG A 950 -13.09 -6.44 4.34
C ARG A 950 -14.37 -6.73 3.54
N GLY A 951 -15.29 -5.77 3.45
CA GLY A 951 -16.62 -5.90 2.87
C GLY A 951 -16.60 -5.97 1.34
N GLY A 952 -17.70 -6.45 0.75
CA GLY A 952 -17.81 -6.65 -0.69
C GLY A 952 -18.07 -5.37 -1.51
N ARG A 953 -18.38 -4.24 -0.85
CA ARG A 953 -18.67 -2.95 -1.51
C ARG A 953 -17.47 -2.02 -1.36
N LEU A 954 -16.72 -1.83 -2.43
CA LEU A 954 -15.68 -0.80 -2.51
C LEU A 954 -16.33 0.55 -2.85
N HIS A 955 -16.08 1.57 -2.04
CA HIS A 955 -16.44 2.96 -2.30
C HIS A 955 -15.27 3.84 -1.88
N ASN A 956 -14.80 4.71 -2.77
CA ASN A 956 -13.72 5.67 -2.47
C ASN A 956 -12.45 5.06 -1.83
N GLY A 957 -12.05 3.86 -2.28
CA GLY A 957 -10.87 3.17 -1.76
C GLY A 957 -11.08 2.44 -0.43
N ASN A 958 -12.26 2.55 0.18
CA ASN A 958 -12.63 1.89 1.43
C ASN A 958 -13.64 0.76 1.18
N PHE A 959 -13.52 -0.31 1.96
CA PHE A 959 -14.47 -1.43 1.93
C PHE A 959 -15.57 -1.24 2.97
N PHE A 960 -16.81 -1.44 2.53
CA PHE A 960 -18.01 -1.32 3.34
C PHE A 960 -18.86 -2.59 3.29
N SER A 961 -19.59 -2.83 4.38
CA SER A 961 -20.66 -3.82 4.47
C SER A 961 -22.02 -3.16 4.65
N PRO A 962 -23.13 -3.82 4.22
CA PRO A 962 -24.48 -3.32 4.48
C PRO A 962 -24.76 -3.13 5.98
N LEU A 963 -25.36 -2.00 6.34
CA LEU A 963 -25.91 -1.70 7.65
C LEU A 963 -27.42 -1.95 7.64
N ASP A 964 -27.97 -2.58 8.68
CA ASP A 964 -29.40 -2.87 8.77
C ASP A 964 -30.21 -1.55 8.76
N ALA A 965 -31.08 -1.40 7.77
CA ALA A 965 -31.91 -0.21 7.58
C ALA A 965 -32.86 0.06 8.75
N SER A 966 -33.16 -0.92 9.60
CA SER A 966 -33.96 -0.71 10.81
C SER A 966 -33.21 0.10 11.90
N LEU A 967 -31.89 0.25 11.77
CA LEU A 967 -31.04 0.99 12.69
C LEU A 967 -30.88 2.46 12.32
N VAL A 968 -31.35 2.86 11.14
CA VAL A 968 -31.21 4.23 10.65
C VAL A 968 -32.59 4.76 10.28
N ALA A 969 -33.05 5.77 11.01
CA ALA A 969 -34.16 6.59 10.59
C ALA A 969 -33.63 7.82 9.83
N TRP A 970 -34.44 8.39 8.94
CA TRP A 970 -34.10 9.65 8.29
C TRP A 970 -35.28 10.62 8.31
N SER A 971 -34.97 11.90 8.29
CA SER A 971 -35.94 13.00 8.21
C SER A 971 -35.33 14.19 7.48
N VAL A 972 -36.17 15.16 7.11
CA VAL A 972 -35.73 16.48 6.65
C VAL A 972 -36.05 17.48 7.77
N VAL A 973 -35.04 18.25 8.18
CA VAL A 973 -35.14 19.17 9.33
C VAL A 973 -34.71 20.58 8.93
N PRO A 974 -35.28 21.64 9.54
CA PRO A 974 -34.79 23.00 9.34
C PRO A 974 -33.32 23.13 9.77
N GLU A 975 -32.53 23.86 9.00
CA GLU A 975 -31.11 24.08 9.25
C GLU A 975 -30.69 25.49 8.84
N THR A 976 -29.81 26.10 9.64
CA THR A 976 -29.12 27.34 9.27
C THR A 976 -27.69 27.01 8.90
N ALA A 977 -27.32 27.21 7.64
CA ALA A 977 -25.97 26.97 7.12
C ALA A 977 -25.33 28.29 6.66
N ASP A 978 -24.00 28.39 6.67
CA ASP A 978 -23.28 29.51 6.06
C ASP A 978 -22.24 28.97 5.07
N PHE A 979 -22.53 29.11 3.78
CA PHE A 979 -21.67 28.68 2.69
C PHE A 979 -20.78 29.82 2.16
N GLY A 980 -20.39 30.75 3.03
CA GLY A 980 -19.52 31.89 2.71
C GLY A 980 -20.25 33.14 2.20
N ALA A 981 -21.59 33.11 2.11
CA ALA A 981 -22.44 34.24 1.73
C ALA A 981 -23.26 34.79 2.90
N GLY A 982 -23.00 34.31 4.11
CA GLY A 982 -23.75 34.59 5.32
C GLY A 982 -24.76 33.49 5.66
N PRO A 983 -25.32 33.52 6.90
CA PRO A 983 -26.28 32.52 7.36
C PRO A 983 -27.54 32.51 6.50
N GLN A 984 -27.89 31.34 5.98
CA GLN A 984 -29.07 31.09 5.17
C GLN A 984 -29.89 29.95 5.81
N GLY A 985 -31.19 30.21 5.98
CA GLY A 985 -32.13 29.22 6.49
C GLY A 985 -32.58 28.29 5.36
N GLY A 986 -32.64 27.00 5.65
CA GLY A 986 -33.11 25.98 4.72
C GLY A 986 -33.47 24.71 5.45
N TYR A 987 -33.39 23.60 4.73
CA TYR A 987 -33.70 22.26 5.21
C TYR A 987 -32.56 21.31 4.82
N ILE A 988 -32.28 20.31 5.67
CA ILE A 988 -31.23 19.32 5.46
C ILE A 988 -31.74 17.91 5.75
N THR A 989 -31.16 16.91 5.09
CA THR A 989 -31.40 15.51 5.44
C THR A 989 -30.64 15.18 6.73
N GLN A 990 -31.36 14.61 7.70
CA GLN A 990 -30.81 14.12 8.96
C GLN A 990 -31.04 12.61 9.06
N PHE A 991 -29.97 11.88 9.35
CA PHE A 991 -29.98 10.46 9.67
C PHE A 991 -29.86 10.28 11.18
N THR A 992 -30.72 9.47 11.77
CA THR A 992 -30.68 9.13 13.19
C THR A 992 -30.33 7.66 13.32
N VAL A 993 -29.12 7.39 13.81
CA VAL A 993 -28.63 6.03 14.10
C VAL A 993 -29.12 5.64 15.49
N VAL A 994 -29.94 4.60 15.56
CA VAL A 994 -30.51 4.07 16.80
C VAL A 994 -29.78 2.79 17.22
N PRO A 995 -29.74 2.47 18.53
CA PRO A 995 -29.14 1.23 19.00
C PRO A 995 -29.74 0.01 18.31
N GLU A 996 -28.90 -0.98 17.99
CA GLU A 996 -29.38 -2.33 17.77
C GLU A 996 -30.23 -2.75 18.97
N PRO A 997 -31.45 -3.26 18.78
CA PRO A 997 -32.28 -3.71 19.88
C PRO A 997 -31.51 -4.82 20.61
N CYS A 998 -30.99 -4.49 21.79
CA CYS A 998 -30.16 -5.41 22.54
C CYS A 998 -30.96 -6.70 22.83
N THR A 999 -30.28 -7.85 22.82
CA THR A 999 -30.85 -9.18 23.08
C THR A 999 -31.84 -9.22 24.26
N PRO A 1000 -31.64 -8.47 25.38
CA PRO A 1000 -32.64 -8.37 26.45
C PRO A 1000 -33.98 -7.74 26.03
N ALA A 1001 -33.96 -6.71 25.16
CA ALA A 1001 -35.17 -6.07 24.65
C ALA A 1001 -35.93 -6.99 23.67
N LEU A 1002 -35.22 -7.73 22.82
CA LEU A 1002 -35.79 -8.77 21.95
C LEU A 1002 -36.38 -9.94 22.77
N LEU A 1003 -35.71 -10.32 23.87
CA LEU A 1003 -36.23 -11.32 24.82
C LEU A 1003 -37.45 -10.81 25.61
N LEU A 1004 -37.50 -9.52 25.97
CA LEU A 1004 -38.66 -8.89 26.62
C LEU A 1004 -39.87 -8.78 25.68
N PHE A 1005 -39.67 -8.39 24.41
CA PHE A 1005 -40.73 -8.39 23.40
C PHE A 1005 -41.18 -9.80 23.03
N GLY A 1006 -40.23 -10.75 22.94
CA GLY A 1006 -40.52 -12.18 22.78
C GLY A 1006 -41.32 -12.74 23.94
N ALA A 1007 -40.95 -12.42 25.19
CA ALA A 1007 -41.67 -12.81 26.40
C ALA A 1007 -43.06 -12.16 26.48
N ALA A 1008 -43.20 -10.89 26.11
CA ALA A 1008 -44.49 -10.19 26.04
C ALA A 1008 -45.41 -10.78 24.97
N ALA A 1009 -44.87 -11.15 23.80
CA ALA A 1009 -45.61 -11.83 22.74
C ALA A 1009 -46.02 -13.27 23.13
N MET A 1010 -45.17 -13.99 23.86
CA MET A 1010 -45.48 -15.31 24.42
C MET A 1010 -46.51 -15.24 25.57
N LEU A 1011 -46.45 -14.23 26.42
CA LEU A 1011 -47.45 -13.96 27.48
C LEU A 1011 -48.80 -13.56 26.88
N ARG A 1012 -48.82 -12.82 25.76
CA ARG A 1012 -50.05 -12.50 25.01
C ARG A 1012 -50.65 -13.73 24.34
N ARG A 1013 -49.83 -14.65 23.80
CA ARG A 1013 -50.29 -15.95 23.27
C ARG A 1013 -50.81 -16.90 24.36
N ARG A 1014 -50.23 -16.87 25.58
CA ARG A 1014 -50.71 -17.71 26.71
C ARG A 1014 -52.01 -17.19 27.33
N ARG A 1015 -52.32 -15.88 27.23
CA ARG A 1015 -53.60 -15.32 27.69
C ARG A 1015 -54.79 -15.52 26.73
N CYS A 1016 -54.56 -15.96 25.48
CA CYS A 1016 -55.63 -16.23 24.51
C CYS A 1016 -56.08 -17.71 24.45
N LYS A 1017 -55.64 -18.57 25.37
CA LYS A 1017 -56.05 -19.99 25.44
C LYS A 1017 -56.85 -20.37 26.70
N ALA A 1018 -57.47 -19.40 27.37
CA ALA A 1018 -58.42 -19.66 28.44
C ALA A 1018 -59.65 -18.77 28.27
N ILE A 1019 -60.71 -19.33 27.68
CA ILE A 1019 -62.08 -19.45 28.22
C ILE A 1019 -62.96 -20.09 27.12
N PRO A 1020 -63.81 -21.07 27.46
CA PRO A 1020 -64.60 -21.85 26.50
C PRO A 1020 -65.99 -21.23 26.23
N GLY A 1021 -66.51 -21.45 25.03
CA GLY A 1021 -67.84 -21.04 24.58
C GLY A 1021 -67.99 -21.29 23.10
#